data_AF-A0A090L8B5-F1
#
_entry.id   AF-A0A090L8B5-F1
#
_cell.length_a   1.000
_cell.length_b   1.000
_cell.length_c   1.000
_cell.angle_alpha   90.00
_cell.angle_beta   90.00
_cell.angle_gamma   90.00
#
_symmetry.space_group_name_H-M   'P 1'
#
loop_
_entity.id
_entity.type
_entity.pdbx_description
1 polymer ?
#
loop_
_entity_poly.entity_id
_entity_poly.type
_entity_poly.pdbx_seq_one_letter_code
_entity_poly.pdbx_strand_id
1 'polypeptide(L)'
;MITTIDSRNFCDAFNKIESLLKKATFVAIDFEFFGLPKHLQQQYQPSLSDTPDKRYIKLAKGVKSFPPCQMGLTLFMEKDDGKAYDVHPYRMYLYKHTSLIDDGNDGVNFCNSQELERYKKLLISDFPDFSFLGDSFTTKLETLKIELEGKMDLCSSPPELDSSTFSRNLSSSQLSIRQHSALVVNNNSELEYSSGVVYTYFLTGEVTVASSYDSKHVLWNEPLSQLEINAVLYDLTLRYPWYTFNIEDGYKLKAMHVQTKAGYDSRVAIARNNLLYSISGASNIIEALSKTTNLPIVLHNSSLDIFYLYEYFVEPLPMVYETAKRYINFTFPSIIDTKFLSMICSSVFKNDCHRLHGYDLKYLKKYFDSKNSLNKKISGLSLMNIDIHLFSKISRKKIKTATKYHDAGNDSMITGEVFLRLASCYVLSIQSNISNMSISSLKPLNYRFRDLMYIMRPAVVNKIPLAFISTPFMNLAGQDPEPFELYHILLRKKRFHFDGVNGSNLIMNWIKNQFLKISKDDFDMVNEQIKHELSMISMTAKNKYEIKIKEDGNRIEICSLSHDVHSEILRIFGNNRSNTFEICDSCKAFAIYGNTLNEKKSFFGSLFKNNSLGATAYVISCVSLIAGISIIASISNNWSPLSIK
;
A
#
# COMPACT_ATOMS: atom_id res chain seq x y z
N MET A 1 3.37 17.75 2.23
CA MET A 1 2.24 17.22 2.99
C MET A 1 1.50 16.25 2.06
N ILE A 2 1.25 15.03 2.51
CA ILE A 2 0.57 13.97 1.76
C ILE A 2 -0.94 14.16 1.92
N THR A 3 -1.72 14.05 0.85
CA THR A 3 -3.19 14.14 0.93
C THR A 3 -3.75 12.79 1.39
N THR A 4 -4.38 12.76 2.56
CA THR A 4 -5.08 11.58 3.06
C THR A 4 -6.44 11.45 2.39
N ILE A 5 -6.76 10.25 1.90
CA ILE A 5 -8.03 9.88 1.30
C ILE A 5 -8.71 8.83 2.17
N ASP A 6 -9.98 9.08 2.46
CA ASP A 6 -10.86 8.27 3.28
C ASP A 6 -12.25 8.18 2.60
N SER A 7 -13.18 7.42 3.20
CA SER A 7 -14.53 7.22 2.64
C SER A 7 -15.32 8.52 2.43
N ARG A 8 -15.02 9.57 3.19
CA ARG A 8 -15.76 10.85 3.19
C ARG A 8 -15.30 11.78 2.08
N ASN A 9 -14.01 11.75 1.72
CA ASN A 9 -13.43 12.64 0.72
C ASN A 9 -13.05 11.95 -0.61
N PHE A 10 -13.30 10.64 -0.73
CA PHE A 10 -12.89 9.85 -1.89
C PHE A 10 -13.42 10.40 -3.23
N CYS A 11 -14.68 10.81 -3.32
CA CYS A 11 -15.27 11.30 -4.58
C CYS A 11 -14.51 12.54 -5.12
N ASP A 12 -14.27 13.54 -4.26
CA ASP A 12 -13.53 14.74 -4.64
C ASP A 12 -12.07 14.42 -4.98
N ALA A 13 -11.45 13.54 -4.19
CA ALA A 13 -10.08 13.10 -4.43
C ALA A 13 -9.95 12.34 -5.75
N PHE A 14 -10.91 11.46 -6.08
CA PHE A 14 -10.94 10.71 -7.33
C PHE A 14 -11.02 11.63 -8.54
N ASN A 15 -11.98 12.57 -8.57
CA ASN A 15 -12.14 13.51 -9.69
C ASN A 15 -10.84 14.28 -9.95
N LYS A 16 -10.18 14.70 -8.87
CA LYS A 16 -8.87 15.34 -8.95
C LYS A 16 -7.80 14.39 -9.48
N ILE A 17 -7.69 13.17 -8.94
CA ILE A 17 -6.70 12.16 -9.38
C ILE A 17 -6.89 11.82 -10.86
N GLU A 18 -8.11 11.59 -11.32
CA GLU A 18 -8.42 11.29 -12.71
C GLU A 18 -7.97 12.43 -13.64
N SER A 19 -8.22 13.69 -13.25
CA SER A 19 -7.74 14.85 -14.01
C SER A 19 -6.21 14.94 -14.06
N LEU A 20 -5.52 14.51 -13.00
CA LEU A 20 -4.07 14.53 -12.89
C LEU A 20 -3.42 13.35 -13.63
N LEU A 21 -4.04 12.17 -13.65
CA LEU A 21 -3.56 11.00 -14.39
C LEU A 21 -3.39 11.32 -15.88
N LYS A 22 -4.30 12.10 -16.46
CA LYS A 22 -4.21 12.57 -17.86
C LYS A 22 -2.98 13.44 -18.16
N LYS A 23 -2.35 14.02 -17.13
CA LYS A 23 -1.17 14.89 -17.24
C LYS A 23 0.08 14.25 -16.66
N ALA A 24 -0.06 13.14 -15.95
CA ALA A 24 1.02 12.49 -15.24
C ALA A 24 2.08 11.98 -16.23
N THR A 25 3.33 12.15 -15.85
CA THR A 25 4.49 11.63 -16.57
C THR A 25 4.77 10.18 -16.17
N PHE A 26 4.61 9.87 -14.88
CA PHE A 26 4.59 8.52 -14.31
C PHE A 26 3.87 8.57 -12.95
N VAL A 27 3.56 7.39 -12.42
CA VAL A 27 3.04 7.24 -11.05
C VAL A 27 3.95 6.34 -10.24
N ALA A 28 4.01 6.57 -8.93
CA ALA A 28 4.63 5.65 -7.99
C ALA A 28 3.57 5.11 -7.03
N ILE A 29 3.63 3.80 -6.77
CA ILE A 29 2.68 3.09 -5.91
C ILE A 29 3.45 2.30 -4.85
N ASP A 30 2.84 2.18 -3.68
CA ASP A 30 3.30 1.34 -2.57
C ASP A 30 2.08 0.88 -1.76
N PHE A 31 2.12 -0.31 -1.18
CA PHE A 31 1.05 -0.82 -0.32
C PHE A 31 1.55 -1.18 1.08
N GLU A 32 0.71 -0.92 2.09
CA GLU A 32 0.82 -1.56 3.40
C GLU A 32 -0.26 -2.65 3.52
N PHE A 33 0.11 -3.76 4.16
CA PHE A 33 -0.73 -4.95 4.31
C PHE A 33 -0.60 -5.55 5.71
N PHE A 34 -1.62 -6.28 6.16
CA PHE A 34 -1.68 -6.81 7.54
C PHE A 34 -0.67 -7.92 7.85
N GLY A 35 -0.02 -8.50 6.85
CA GLY A 35 0.89 -9.60 7.06
C GLY A 35 1.73 -9.95 5.84
N LEU A 36 2.74 -10.78 6.05
CA LEU A 36 3.64 -11.26 5.02
C LEU A 36 3.49 -12.79 4.88
N PRO A 37 3.83 -13.38 3.71
CA PRO A 37 3.81 -14.82 3.50
C PRO A 37 4.54 -15.64 4.58
N LYS A 38 5.54 -15.04 5.25
CA LYS A 38 6.27 -15.64 6.38
C LYS A 38 5.40 -15.97 7.60
N HIS A 39 4.24 -15.33 7.73
CA HIS A 39 3.28 -15.59 8.80
C HIS A 39 2.34 -16.76 8.47
N LEU A 40 2.42 -17.33 7.26
CA LEU A 40 1.64 -18.51 6.87
C LEU A 40 2.32 -19.81 7.32
N GLN A 41 1.59 -20.92 7.16
CA GLN A 41 2.12 -22.27 7.31
C GLN A 41 3.37 -22.48 6.44
N GLN A 42 4.29 -23.31 6.93
CA GLN A 42 5.63 -23.50 6.38
C GLN A 42 5.66 -23.77 4.87
N GLN A 43 4.71 -24.55 4.34
CA GLN A 43 4.62 -24.87 2.91
C GLN A 43 4.38 -23.65 2.01
N TYR A 44 3.81 -22.57 2.56
CA TYR A 44 3.52 -21.32 1.85
C TYR A 44 4.56 -20.22 2.10
N GLN A 45 5.61 -20.51 2.87
CA GLN A 45 6.69 -19.56 3.12
C GLN A 45 7.73 -19.60 1.97
N PRO A 46 8.21 -18.44 1.49
CA PRO A 46 9.27 -18.36 0.49
C PRO A 46 10.53 -19.15 0.90
N SER A 47 11.06 -19.96 -0.03
CA SER A 47 12.30 -20.74 0.14
C SER A 47 13.37 -20.30 -0.86
N LEU A 48 14.64 -20.55 -0.53
CA LEU A 48 15.80 -20.33 -1.40
C LEU A 48 15.77 -21.22 -2.65
N SER A 49 15.18 -22.41 -2.53
CA SER A 49 15.06 -23.41 -3.59
C SER A 49 13.79 -23.28 -4.43
N ASP A 50 13.03 -22.19 -4.27
CA ASP A 50 11.83 -21.97 -5.08
C ASP A 50 12.19 -21.73 -6.55
N THR A 51 11.44 -22.36 -7.46
CA THR A 51 11.32 -21.87 -8.83
C THR A 51 10.43 -20.62 -8.85
N PRO A 52 10.47 -19.80 -9.92
CA PRO A 52 9.56 -18.67 -10.08
C PRO A 52 8.08 -19.05 -9.88
N ASP A 53 7.61 -20.16 -10.44
CA ASP A 53 6.24 -20.66 -10.27
C ASP A 53 5.89 -20.98 -8.80
N LYS A 54 6.78 -21.69 -8.10
CA LYS A 54 6.59 -22.00 -6.67
C LYS A 54 6.58 -20.73 -5.84
N ARG A 55 7.47 -19.79 -6.16
CA ARG A 55 7.51 -18.48 -5.52
C ARG A 55 6.21 -17.72 -5.73
N TYR A 56 5.72 -17.69 -6.97
CA TYR A 56 4.44 -17.08 -7.32
C TYR A 56 3.29 -17.63 -6.48
N ILE A 57 3.12 -18.95 -6.42
CA ILE A 57 2.03 -19.59 -5.65
C ILE A 57 2.07 -19.16 -4.17
N LYS A 58 3.27 -19.12 -3.57
CA LYS A 58 3.47 -18.71 -2.18
C LYS A 58 3.13 -17.25 -1.95
N LEU A 59 3.59 -16.35 -2.83
CA LEU A 59 3.29 -14.93 -2.76
C LEU A 59 1.80 -14.66 -2.97
N ALA A 60 1.17 -15.28 -3.98
CA ALA A 60 -0.26 -15.18 -4.25
C ALA A 60 -1.10 -15.68 -3.07
N LYS A 61 -0.69 -16.77 -2.40
CA LYS A 61 -1.34 -17.23 -1.17
C LYS A 61 -1.22 -16.21 -0.05
N GLY A 62 -0.05 -15.56 0.10
CA GLY A 62 0.17 -14.45 1.03
C GLY A 62 -0.78 -13.29 0.77
N VAL A 63 -0.84 -12.82 -0.47
CA VAL A 63 -1.73 -11.74 -0.92
C VAL A 63 -3.18 -12.04 -0.57
N LYS A 64 -3.68 -13.24 -0.92
CA LYS A 64 -5.05 -13.66 -0.63
C LYS A 64 -5.36 -13.84 0.86
N SER A 65 -4.35 -13.99 1.71
CA SER A 65 -4.51 -14.21 3.16
C SER A 65 -4.42 -12.93 3.97
N PHE A 66 -3.77 -11.88 3.46
CA PHE A 66 -3.56 -10.62 4.16
C PHE A 66 -4.01 -9.46 3.27
N PRO A 67 -5.22 -8.93 3.45
CA PRO A 67 -5.70 -7.79 2.65
C PRO A 67 -4.79 -6.56 2.78
N PRO A 68 -4.73 -5.70 1.74
CA PRO A 68 -4.06 -4.42 1.83
C PRO A 68 -4.87 -3.48 2.74
N CYS A 69 -4.20 -2.67 3.54
CA CYS A 69 -4.82 -1.73 4.48
C CYS A 69 -4.51 -0.26 4.14
N GLN A 70 -3.48 -0.02 3.34
CA GLN A 70 -3.16 1.32 2.85
C GLN A 70 -2.59 1.25 1.43
N MET A 71 -2.96 2.21 0.59
CA MET A 71 -2.36 2.45 -0.71
C MET A 71 -1.73 3.84 -0.75
N GLY A 72 -0.46 3.88 -1.14
CA GLY A 72 0.26 5.08 -1.53
C GLY A 72 0.16 5.26 -3.02
N LEU A 73 -0.25 6.45 -3.47
CA LEU A 73 -0.25 6.82 -4.88
C LEU A 73 0.35 8.20 -5.02
N THR A 74 1.47 8.30 -5.73
CA THR A 74 2.10 9.59 -6.01
C THR A 74 2.18 9.83 -7.51
N LEU A 75 1.58 10.91 -7.98
CA LEU A 75 1.63 11.33 -9.38
C LEU A 75 2.74 12.35 -9.58
N PHE A 76 3.57 12.14 -10.60
CA PHE A 76 4.68 13.01 -10.97
C PHE A 76 4.42 13.62 -12.33
N MET A 77 4.52 14.95 -12.44
CA MET A 77 4.35 15.70 -13.69
C MET A 77 5.61 16.50 -13.98
N GLU A 78 6.30 16.18 -15.07
CA GLU A 78 7.48 16.91 -15.53
C GLU A 78 7.08 18.31 -16.00
N LYS A 79 7.78 19.35 -15.52
CA LYS A 79 7.59 20.72 -16.01
C LYS A 79 8.20 20.94 -17.38
N ASP A 80 7.81 22.03 -18.04
CA ASP A 80 8.31 22.39 -19.38
C ASP A 80 9.83 22.60 -19.42
N ASP A 81 10.44 23.01 -18.31
CA ASP A 81 11.89 23.18 -18.20
C ASP A 81 12.68 21.87 -18.20
N GLY A 82 12.02 20.73 -17.97
CA GLY A 82 12.64 19.42 -17.86
C GLY A 82 13.61 19.32 -16.70
N LYS A 83 13.42 20.16 -15.67
CA LYS A 83 14.28 20.24 -14.49
C LYS A 83 13.50 20.03 -13.21
N ALA A 84 12.21 20.29 -13.20
CA ALA A 84 11.36 20.19 -12.03
C ALA A 84 10.15 19.27 -12.26
N TYR A 85 9.60 18.77 -11.17
CA TYR A 85 8.38 17.96 -11.19
C TYR A 85 7.37 18.51 -10.20
N ASP A 86 6.12 18.66 -10.63
CA ASP A 86 4.99 18.84 -9.73
C ASP A 86 4.57 17.46 -9.21
N VAL A 87 4.50 17.31 -7.89
CA VAL A 87 4.31 16.02 -7.24
C VAL A 87 3.10 16.05 -6.32
N HIS A 88 2.21 15.07 -6.53
CA HIS A 88 0.92 14.94 -5.84
C HIS A 88 0.86 13.60 -5.12
N PRO A 89 1.34 13.53 -3.86
CA PRO A 89 1.30 12.32 -3.06
C PRO A 89 -0.03 12.16 -2.34
N TYR A 90 -0.61 10.96 -2.45
CA TYR A 90 -1.84 10.53 -1.80
C TYR A 90 -1.58 9.32 -0.92
N ARG A 91 -2.28 9.28 0.22
CA ARG A 91 -2.36 8.12 1.11
C ARG A 91 -3.82 7.76 1.26
N MET A 92 -4.17 6.54 0.89
CA MET A 92 -5.53 6.03 1.01
C MET A 92 -5.59 4.93 2.03
N TYR A 93 -6.48 5.04 3.01
CA TYR A 93 -6.83 3.92 3.88
C TYR A 93 -7.79 3.01 3.13
N LEU A 94 -7.49 1.72 3.11
CA LEU A 94 -8.28 0.72 2.40
C LEU A 94 -9.07 -0.09 3.42
N TYR A 95 -10.36 -0.25 3.14
CA TYR A 95 -11.24 -1.07 3.96
C TYR A 95 -12.11 -1.95 3.08
N LYS A 96 -12.45 -3.14 3.57
CA LYS A 96 -13.30 -4.09 2.84
C LYS A 96 -14.49 -4.42 3.71
N HIS A 97 -15.67 -3.90 3.35
CA HIS A 97 -16.92 -4.10 4.10
C HIS A 97 -17.38 -5.58 4.13
N THR A 98 -16.76 -6.47 3.35
CA THR A 98 -17.04 -7.93 3.42
C THR A 98 -16.42 -8.63 4.62
N SER A 99 -15.73 -7.91 5.49
CA SER A 99 -15.06 -8.48 6.67
C SER A 99 -16.01 -8.38 7.86
N LEU A 100 -16.24 -9.49 8.58
CA LEU A 100 -17.09 -9.61 9.78
C LEU A 100 -16.64 -8.73 10.99
N ILE A 101 -15.76 -7.76 10.76
CA ILE A 101 -15.20 -6.86 11.77
C ILE A 101 -15.47 -5.44 11.27
N ASP A 102 -16.68 -4.98 11.55
CA ASP A 102 -17.11 -3.59 11.40
C ASP A 102 -16.60 -2.79 12.61
N ASP A 103 -15.36 -2.31 12.52
CA ASP A 103 -14.76 -1.43 13.54
C ASP A 103 -14.94 0.06 13.19
N GLY A 104 -15.87 0.40 12.28
CA GLY A 104 -16.22 1.80 11.99
C GLY A 104 -15.08 2.65 11.41
N ASN A 105 -14.11 2.03 10.72
CA ASN A 105 -12.98 2.76 10.14
C ASN A 105 -13.35 3.41 8.79
N ASP A 106 -13.03 4.70 8.65
CA ASP A 106 -13.25 5.57 7.48
C ASP A 106 -12.48 5.15 6.19
N GLY A 107 -12.19 3.87 5.95
CA GLY A 107 -11.44 3.44 4.76
C GLY A 107 -12.24 3.50 3.47
N VAL A 108 -11.55 3.67 2.35
CA VAL A 108 -12.15 3.59 1.01
C VAL A 108 -12.36 2.13 0.64
N ASN A 109 -13.57 1.80 0.16
CA ASN A 109 -13.89 0.45 -0.31
C ASN A 109 -13.14 0.10 -1.60
N PHE A 110 -13.02 -1.19 -1.91
CA PHE A 110 -12.40 -1.67 -3.14
C PHE A 110 -12.85 -3.10 -3.46
N CYS A 111 -12.86 -3.46 -4.73
CA CYS A 111 -13.21 -4.79 -5.20
C CYS A 111 -12.62 -5.07 -6.58
N ASN A 112 -12.31 -6.33 -6.85
CA ASN A 112 -11.93 -6.75 -8.20
C ASN A 112 -13.17 -6.97 -9.08
N SER A 113 -12.96 -7.21 -10.37
CA SER A 113 -14.03 -7.40 -11.36
C SER A 113 -14.99 -8.55 -11.00
N GLN A 114 -14.48 -9.66 -10.47
CA GLN A 114 -15.32 -10.80 -10.07
C GLN A 114 -16.21 -10.45 -8.87
N GLU A 115 -15.68 -9.70 -7.90
CA GLU A 115 -16.43 -9.22 -6.75
C GLU A 115 -17.48 -8.18 -7.16
N LEU A 116 -17.12 -7.23 -8.02
CA LEU A 116 -18.06 -6.26 -8.57
C LEU A 116 -19.24 -6.95 -9.28
N GLU A 117 -18.97 -8.02 -10.03
CA GLU A 117 -20.01 -8.79 -10.71
C GLU A 117 -20.93 -9.53 -9.73
N ARG A 118 -20.43 -9.95 -8.56
CA ARG A 118 -21.29 -10.48 -7.48
C ARG A 118 -22.20 -9.40 -6.92
N TYR A 119 -21.68 -8.20 -6.63
CA TYR A 119 -22.50 -7.08 -6.15
C TYR A 119 -23.57 -6.67 -7.16
N LYS A 120 -23.24 -6.63 -8.45
CA LYS A 120 -24.23 -6.34 -9.50
C LYS A 120 -25.41 -7.30 -9.45
N LYS A 121 -25.18 -8.60 -9.20
CA LYS A 121 -26.24 -9.62 -9.10
C LYS A 121 -27.11 -9.42 -7.86
N LEU A 122 -26.52 -9.04 -6.73
CA LEU A 122 -27.26 -8.73 -5.49
C LEU A 122 -28.19 -7.51 -5.66
N LEU A 123 -27.85 -6.59 -6.57
CA LEU A 123 -28.53 -5.31 -6.75
C LEU A 123 -29.49 -5.26 -7.96
N ILE A 124 -29.86 -6.39 -8.60
CA ILE A 124 -30.76 -6.40 -9.78
C ILE A 124 -32.21 -6.77 -9.43
N SER A 125 -32.46 -7.38 -8.27
CA SER A 125 -33.81 -7.78 -7.85
C SER A 125 -34.68 -6.60 -7.44
N ASP A 126 -36.01 -6.80 -7.49
CA ASP A 126 -37.01 -5.91 -6.87
C ASP A 126 -36.75 -5.71 -5.35
N PHE A 127 -36.00 -6.65 -4.77
CA PHE A 127 -35.53 -6.64 -3.39
C PHE A 127 -34.00 -6.73 -3.39
N PRO A 128 -33.28 -5.61 -3.55
CA PRO A 128 -31.82 -5.61 -3.52
C PRO A 128 -31.30 -6.09 -2.17
N ASP A 129 -30.22 -6.89 -2.21
CA ASP A 129 -29.58 -7.44 -1.01
C ASP A 129 -28.39 -6.58 -0.57
N PHE A 130 -28.53 -5.97 0.61
CA PHE A 130 -27.52 -5.10 1.25
C PHE A 130 -26.74 -5.79 2.38
N SER A 131 -26.83 -7.12 2.52
CA SER A 131 -26.14 -7.88 3.57
C SER A 131 -24.62 -7.63 3.61
N PHE A 132 -24.01 -7.23 2.49
CA PHE A 132 -22.60 -6.87 2.42
C PHE A 132 -22.21 -5.58 3.17
N LEU A 133 -23.20 -4.78 3.61
CA LEU A 133 -23.01 -3.62 4.50
C LEU A 133 -23.22 -3.97 5.97
N GLY A 134 -23.55 -5.23 6.28
CA GLY A 134 -23.77 -5.74 7.64
C GLY A 134 -25.22 -5.69 8.11
N ASP A 135 -25.51 -6.52 9.11
CA ASP A 135 -26.86 -6.69 9.67
C ASP A 135 -27.37 -5.40 10.36
N SER A 136 -26.45 -4.64 10.96
CA SER A 136 -26.75 -3.33 11.57
C SER A 136 -27.29 -2.35 10.54
N PHE A 137 -26.63 -2.23 9.38
CA PHE A 137 -27.09 -1.37 8.29
C PHE A 137 -28.46 -1.83 7.77
N THR A 138 -28.61 -3.13 7.52
CA THR A 138 -29.86 -3.71 6.99
C THR A 138 -31.04 -3.44 7.93
N THR A 139 -30.85 -3.62 9.24
CA THR A 139 -31.87 -3.36 10.26
C THR A 139 -32.26 -1.88 10.32
N LYS A 140 -31.27 -0.98 10.24
CA LYS A 140 -31.51 0.48 10.23
C LYS A 140 -32.20 0.94 8.96
N LEU A 141 -31.87 0.36 7.80
CA LEU A 141 -32.54 0.65 6.52
C LEU A 141 -34.01 0.20 6.56
N GLU A 142 -34.31 -0.98 7.11
CA GLU A 142 -35.70 -1.42 7.32
C GLU A 142 -36.46 -0.48 8.27
N THR A 143 -35.83 -0.08 9.38
CA THR A 143 -36.45 0.84 10.34
C THR A 143 -36.73 2.21 9.70
N LEU A 144 -35.79 2.72 8.90
CA LEU A 144 -35.96 3.96 8.15
C LEU A 144 -37.20 3.87 7.24
N LYS A 145 -37.39 2.78 6.50
CA LYS A 145 -38.56 2.61 5.62
C LYS A 145 -39.87 2.62 6.39
N ILE A 146 -39.96 1.87 7.48
CA ILE A 146 -41.15 1.83 8.34
C ILE A 146 -41.50 3.24 8.85
N GLU A 147 -40.49 4.01 9.25
CA GLU A 147 -40.69 5.39 9.71
C GLU A 147 -41.09 6.35 8.60
N LEU A 148 -40.52 6.21 7.41
CA LEU A 148 -40.87 7.01 6.24
C LEU A 148 -42.32 6.76 5.79
N GLU A 149 -42.76 5.50 5.83
CA GLU A 149 -44.15 5.12 5.54
C GLU A 149 -45.11 5.60 6.63
N GLY A 150 -44.74 5.51 7.91
CA GLY A 150 -45.63 5.88 9.02
C GLY A 150 -45.66 7.36 9.38
N LYS A 151 -44.53 8.09 9.23
CA LYS A 151 -44.42 9.52 9.62
C LYS A 151 -44.57 10.48 8.45
N MET A 152 -44.22 10.06 7.24
CA MET A 152 -44.23 10.92 6.05
C MET A 152 -45.27 10.51 5.02
N ASP A 153 -46.03 9.44 5.29
CA ASP A 153 -47.01 8.85 4.37
C ASP A 153 -46.44 8.61 2.96
N LEU A 154 -45.14 8.30 2.87
CA LEU A 154 -44.49 7.95 1.61
C LEU A 154 -45.11 6.66 1.07
N CYS A 155 -45.61 6.70 -0.17
CA CYS A 155 -46.20 5.53 -0.82
C CYS A 155 -45.58 5.26 -2.19
N SER A 156 -45.67 4.01 -2.63
CA SER A 156 -45.21 3.55 -3.95
C SER A 156 -46.23 3.86 -5.06
N SER A 157 -47.48 4.12 -4.70
CA SER A 157 -48.57 4.56 -5.57
C SER A 157 -48.50 6.07 -5.86
N PRO A 158 -49.20 6.57 -6.90
CA PRO A 158 -49.30 8.01 -7.12
C PRO A 158 -49.94 8.66 -5.89
N PRO A 159 -49.38 9.76 -5.36
CA PRO A 159 -50.00 10.43 -4.22
C PRO A 159 -51.31 11.06 -4.66
N GLU A 160 -52.35 10.88 -3.84
CA GLU A 160 -53.64 11.50 -4.03
C GLU A 160 -53.47 13.01 -3.84
N LEU A 161 -53.68 13.78 -4.92
CA LEU A 161 -53.71 15.25 -4.90
C LEU A 161 -55.02 15.70 -4.23
N ASP A 162 -55.16 15.44 -2.94
CA ASP A 162 -56.32 15.85 -2.17
C ASP A 162 -56.23 17.33 -1.83
N SER A 163 -56.93 18.13 -2.63
CA SER A 163 -57.11 19.57 -2.45
C SER A 163 -57.91 19.99 -1.20
N SER A 164 -58.21 19.09 -0.25
CA SER A 164 -59.19 19.36 0.82
C SER A 164 -58.90 18.83 2.23
N THR A 165 -57.68 18.38 2.55
CA THR A 165 -57.44 17.72 3.87
C THR A 165 -56.28 18.34 4.66
N PHE A 166 -56.03 19.64 4.52
CA PHE A 166 -55.14 20.40 5.43
C PHE A 166 -55.90 20.94 6.65
N SER A 167 -56.68 20.10 7.33
CA SER A 167 -57.15 20.41 8.69
C SER A 167 -57.55 19.15 9.43
N ARG A 168 -56.57 18.42 10.00
CA ARG A 168 -56.79 17.64 11.22
C ARG A 168 -55.45 17.18 11.82
N ASN A 169 -55.17 17.74 13.00
CA ASN A 169 -54.36 17.22 14.10
C ASN A 169 -52.95 16.72 13.80
N LEU A 170 -52.01 17.65 13.60
CA LEU A 170 -50.59 17.44 13.88
C LEU A 170 -50.27 17.97 15.29
N SER A 171 -50.33 17.07 16.28
CA SER A 171 -49.67 17.24 17.57
C SER A 171 -48.76 16.04 17.83
N SER A 172 -47.78 15.86 16.96
CA SER A 172 -46.55 15.10 17.24
C SER A 172 -45.44 15.53 16.29
N SER A 173 -44.27 15.69 16.88
CA SER A 173 -43.03 16.37 16.49
C SER A 173 -42.35 15.94 15.17
N GLN A 174 -41.56 16.88 14.61
CA GLN A 174 -40.42 16.72 13.66
C GLN A 174 -40.64 16.70 12.13
N LEU A 175 -41.64 17.40 11.58
CA LEU A 175 -41.71 17.68 10.14
C LEU A 175 -41.63 19.19 9.84
N SER A 176 -40.59 19.63 9.11
CA SER A 176 -40.59 20.96 8.50
C SER A 176 -41.01 20.85 7.03
N ILE A 177 -42.24 21.23 6.73
CA ILE A 177 -42.75 21.35 5.37
C ILE A 177 -42.38 22.75 4.83
N ARG A 178 -41.62 22.81 3.74
CA ARG A 178 -41.43 24.06 2.97
C ARG A 178 -41.86 23.84 1.52
N GLN A 179 -42.73 24.71 1.00
CA GLN A 179 -43.03 24.78 -0.42
C GLN A 179 -41.91 25.53 -1.13
N HIS A 180 -41.20 24.84 -2.02
CA HIS A 180 -40.19 25.46 -2.88
C HIS A 180 -40.41 25.02 -4.33
N SER A 181 -40.36 25.98 -5.24
CA SER A 181 -40.16 25.74 -6.67
C SER A 181 -38.66 25.68 -6.89
N ALA A 182 -38.11 24.54 -7.30
CA ALA A 182 -36.68 24.41 -7.57
C ALA A 182 -36.45 23.77 -8.94
N LEU A 183 -35.52 24.32 -9.71
CA LEU A 183 -35.01 23.73 -10.95
C LEU A 183 -33.89 22.76 -10.58
N VAL A 184 -34.06 21.47 -10.84
CA VAL A 184 -32.97 20.50 -10.74
C VAL A 184 -32.18 20.55 -12.04
N VAL A 185 -30.95 21.07 -11.99
CA VAL A 185 -30.02 21.04 -13.12
C VAL A 185 -29.30 19.69 -13.11
N ASN A 186 -29.71 18.79 -14.01
CA ASN A 186 -28.95 17.58 -14.31
C ASN A 186 -27.90 17.90 -15.40
N ASN A 187 -26.66 17.49 -15.19
CA ASN A 187 -25.54 17.72 -16.13
C ASN A 187 -25.63 16.92 -17.44
N ASN A 188 -26.75 16.25 -17.72
CA ASN A 188 -27.08 15.67 -19.03
C ASN A 188 -28.55 15.97 -19.34
N SER A 189 -28.76 17.07 -20.06
CA SER A 189 -29.89 17.46 -20.94
C SER A 189 -31.26 16.74 -20.85
N GLU A 190 -31.88 16.60 -19.68
CA GLU A 190 -33.35 16.55 -19.53
C GLU A 190 -33.76 17.38 -18.30
N LEU A 191 -34.54 18.43 -18.55
CA LEU A 191 -35.02 19.38 -17.54
C LEU A 191 -36.32 18.84 -16.93
N GLU A 192 -36.28 18.28 -15.72
CA GLU A 192 -37.48 17.96 -14.94
C GLU A 192 -37.92 19.17 -14.09
N TYR A 193 -39.19 19.58 -14.23
CA TYR A 193 -39.80 20.58 -13.36
C TYR A 193 -40.18 19.95 -12.02
N SER A 194 -39.40 20.22 -10.98
CA SER A 194 -39.79 19.91 -9.60
C SER A 194 -40.50 21.11 -8.95
N SER A 195 -41.83 21.05 -8.88
CA SER A 195 -42.60 21.84 -7.91
C SER A 195 -43.23 20.88 -6.92
N GLY A 196 -42.83 20.95 -5.65
CA GLY A 196 -43.28 19.97 -4.67
C GLY A 196 -42.92 20.33 -3.23
N VAL A 197 -43.63 19.66 -2.33
CA VAL A 197 -43.34 19.64 -0.90
C VAL A 197 -42.01 18.91 -0.67
N VAL A 198 -41.09 19.56 0.03
CA VAL A 198 -39.84 18.94 0.48
C VAL A 198 -40.01 18.48 1.91
N TYR A 199 -39.86 17.18 2.13
CA TYR A 199 -39.81 16.58 3.45
C TYR A 199 -38.35 16.44 3.88
N THR A 200 -38.07 16.78 5.13
CA THR A 200 -36.73 16.67 5.72
C THR A 200 -36.79 15.73 6.91
N TYR A 201 -35.95 14.72 6.91
CA TYR A 201 -35.83 13.70 7.95
C TYR A 201 -34.35 13.57 8.38
N PHE A 202 -34.09 13.53 9.69
CA PHE A 202 -32.74 13.42 10.23
C PHE A 202 -32.42 11.95 10.57
N LEU A 203 -31.39 11.40 9.93
CA LEU A 203 -30.92 10.02 10.07
C LEU A 203 -30.06 9.79 11.33
N THR A 204 -29.33 10.84 11.75
CA THR A 204 -28.52 10.84 12.97
C THR A 204 -29.03 11.91 13.93
N GLY A 205 -28.75 11.73 15.23
CA GLY A 205 -29.05 12.75 16.23
C GLY A 205 -27.79 13.47 16.68
N GLU A 206 -27.54 14.69 16.21
CA GLU A 206 -26.68 15.61 16.96
C GLU A 206 -27.13 17.08 16.93
N VAL A 207 -26.50 17.85 17.81
CA VAL A 207 -26.99 19.04 18.51
C VAL A 207 -26.83 20.31 17.68
N THR A 208 -27.94 20.89 17.20
CA THR A 208 -28.01 22.35 17.06
C THR A 208 -28.61 22.92 18.33
N VAL A 209 -27.81 23.73 19.03
CA VAL A 209 -28.24 24.59 20.13
C VAL A 209 -29.50 25.36 19.67
N ALA A 210 -30.52 25.36 20.52
CA ALA A 210 -31.83 26.01 20.36
C ALA A 210 -32.95 25.22 19.65
N SER A 211 -33.40 24.12 20.26
CA SER A 211 -34.85 23.89 20.42
C SER A 211 -35.10 22.80 21.47
N SER A 212 -35.80 23.16 22.54
CA SER A 212 -36.30 22.28 23.58
C SER A 212 -37.45 21.41 23.06
N TYR A 213 -37.16 20.23 22.51
CA TYR A 213 -38.17 19.20 22.27
C TYR A 213 -37.58 17.80 22.54
N ASP A 214 -38.16 17.15 23.55
CA ASP A 214 -37.90 15.77 23.98
C ASP A 214 -38.43 14.78 22.94
N SER A 215 -37.51 14.12 22.22
CA SER A 215 -37.64 12.86 21.43
C SER A 215 -36.86 12.95 20.11
N LYS A 216 -35.52 12.90 20.16
CA LYS A 216 -34.68 12.72 18.97
C LYS A 216 -34.61 11.24 18.61
N HIS A 217 -35.06 10.86 17.41
CA HIS A 217 -34.85 9.53 16.88
C HIS A 217 -33.43 9.43 16.30
N VAL A 218 -32.66 8.41 16.66
CA VAL A 218 -31.27 8.22 16.24
C VAL A 218 -31.16 6.84 15.59
N LEU A 219 -31.28 6.77 14.27
CA LEU A 219 -31.11 5.51 13.52
C LEU A 219 -29.63 5.18 13.36
N TRP A 220 -28.83 6.17 12.99
CA TRP A 220 -27.37 6.08 12.96
C TRP A 220 -26.74 6.97 14.01
N ASN A 221 -25.71 6.47 14.69
CA ASN A 221 -24.97 7.21 15.71
C ASN A 221 -23.95 8.17 15.09
N GLU A 222 -23.51 7.89 13.86
CA GLU A 222 -22.52 8.65 13.10
C GLU A 222 -23.07 8.96 11.70
N PRO A 223 -22.59 10.03 11.03
CA PRO A 223 -22.93 10.30 9.64
C PRO A 223 -22.69 9.09 8.75
N LEU A 224 -23.62 8.82 7.82
CA LEU A 224 -23.47 7.72 6.88
C LEU A 224 -22.25 7.94 5.98
N SER A 225 -21.50 6.87 5.76
CA SER A 225 -20.44 6.84 4.74
C SER A 225 -21.03 7.02 3.34
N GLN A 226 -20.20 7.42 2.36
CA GLN A 226 -20.66 7.59 0.98
C GLN A 226 -21.26 6.31 0.39
N LEU A 227 -20.75 5.14 0.79
CA LEU A 227 -21.27 3.85 0.38
C LEU A 227 -22.68 3.61 0.93
N GLU A 228 -22.88 3.87 2.23
CA GLU A 228 -24.18 3.75 2.90
C GLU A 228 -25.20 4.76 2.34
N ILE A 229 -24.78 6.01 2.09
CA ILE A 229 -25.62 7.03 1.45
C ILE A 229 -26.13 6.50 0.11
N ASN A 230 -25.25 5.99 -0.75
CA ASN A 230 -25.66 5.49 -2.06
C ASN A 230 -26.53 4.23 -1.97
N ALA A 231 -26.36 3.41 -0.94
CA ALA A 231 -27.21 2.25 -0.69
C ALA A 231 -28.63 2.67 -0.27
N VAL A 232 -28.75 3.61 0.68
CA VAL A 232 -30.05 4.18 1.10
C VAL A 232 -30.73 4.86 -0.09
N LEU A 233 -30.01 5.69 -0.84
CA LEU A 233 -30.58 6.39 -2.00
C LEU A 233 -31.04 5.43 -3.10
N TYR A 234 -30.29 4.36 -3.37
CA TYR A 234 -30.70 3.34 -4.32
C TYR A 234 -32.00 2.64 -3.88
N ASP A 235 -32.05 2.19 -2.63
CA ASP A 235 -33.21 1.48 -2.08
C ASP A 235 -34.47 2.36 -2.09
N LEU A 236 -34.38 3.60 -1.58
CA LEU A 236 -35.52 4.52 -1.56
C LEU A 236 -35.98 4.91 -2.97
N THR A 237 -35.04 5.17 -3.89
CA THR A 237 -35.38 5.52 -5.28
C THR A 237 -36.08 4.37 -5.99
N LEU A 238 -35.69 3.12 -5.72
CA LEU A 238 -36.34 1.92 -6.27
C LEU A 238 -37.74 1.69 -5.68
N ARG A 239 -37.98 2.00 -4.40
CA ARG A 239 -39.25 1.71 -3.72
C ARG A 239 -40.31 2.79 -3.88
N TYR A 240 -39.91 4.05 -4.05
CA TYR A 240 -40.81 5.19 -4.05
C TYR A 240 -40.70 5.98 -5.38
N PRO A 241 -41.37 5.52 -6.46
CA PRO A 241 -41.20 6.08 -7.81
C PRO A 241 -41.57 7.56 -7.97
N TRP A 242 -42.43 8.05 -7.06
CA TRP A 242 -42.98 9.40 -7.05
C TRP A 242 -42.16 10.39 -6.23
N TYR A 243 -40.95 9.99 -5.82
CA TYR A 243 -40.08 10.80 -5.00
C TYR A 243 -38.65 10.82 -5.55
N THR A 244 -37.95 11.90 -5.22
CA THR A 244 -36.51 12.04 -5.40
C THR A 244 -35.89 12.19 -4.02
N PHE A 245 -34.75 11.56 -3.81
CA PHE A 245 -34.08 11.51 -2.51
C PHE A 245 -32.68 12.12 -2.62
N ASN A 246 -32.29 12.85 -1.59
CA ASN A 246 -30.92 13.32 -1.40
C ASN A 246 -30.54 13.24 0.09
N ILE A 247 -29.29 12.94 0.39
CA ILE A 247 -28.77 12.98 1.77
C ILE A 247 -27.70 14.06 1.84
N GLU A 248 -27.93 15.09 2.65
CA GLU A 248 -26.97 16.16 2.92
C GLU A 248 -26.16 15.84 4.18
N ASP A 249 -24.85 16.11 4.12
CA ASP A 249 -23.88 15.98 5.23
C ASP A 249 -23.83 14.57 5.87
N GLY A 250 -24.38 13.56 5.20
CA GLY A 250 -24.45 12.18 5.69
C GLY A 250 -25.52 11.91 6.75
N TYR A 251 -26.36 12.89 7.10
CA TYR A 251 -27.39 12.71 8.13
C TYR A 251 -28.74 13.34 7.84
N LYS A 252 -28.89 14.15 6.79
CA LYS A 252 -30.16 14.83 6.48
C LYS A 252 -30.76 14.31 5.19
N LEU A 253 -31.73 13.41 5.32
CA LEU A 253 -32.51 12.90 4.19
C LEU A 253 -33.55 13.94 3.77
N LYS A 254 -33.53 14.30 2.49
CA LYS A 254 -34.56 15.10 1.82
C LYS A 254 -35.30 14.22 0.84
N ALA A 255 -36.63 14.19 0.95
CA ALA A 255 -37.52 13.57 -0.02
C ALA A 255 -38.35 14.67 -0.69
N MET A 256 -38.38 14.67 -2.03
CA MET A 256 -39.13 15.64 -2.81
C MET A 256 -40.04 14.92 -3.79
N HIS A 257 -41.31 15.27 -3.77
CA HIS A 257 -42.32 14.71 -4.66
C HIS A 257 -42.08 15.13 -6.13
N VAL A 258 -42.21 14.19 -7.06
CA VAL A 258 -42.17 14.42 -8.51
C VAL A 258 -43.55 14.24 -9.14
N GLN A 259 -43.92 15.17 -10.01
CA GLN A 259 -45.27 15.22 -10.62
C GLN A 259 -45.55 14.07 -11.60
N THR A 260 -44.50 13.49 -12.18
CA THR A 260 -44.63 12.43 -13.20
C THR A 260 -43.65 11.30 -12.91
N LYS A 261 -44.03 10.08 -13.30
CA LYS A 261 -43.14 8.91 -13.28
C LYS A 261 -42.10 8.91 -14.42
N ALA A 262 -42.14 9.88 -15.34
CA ALA A 262 -41.10 10.06 -16.33
C ALA A 262 -39.72 10.11 -15.65
N GLY A 263 -38.71 9.52 -16.29
CA GLY A 263 -37.35 9.44 -15.74
C GLY A 263 -37.14 8.45 -14.60
N TYR A 264 -38.17 7.76 -14.08
CA TYR A 264 -38.02 6.82 -12.95
C TYR A 264 -36.94 5.75 -13.20
N ASP A 265 -37.00 5.03 -14.32
CA ASP A 265 -36.02 3.98 -14.64
C ASP A 265 -34.60 4.55 -14.75
N SER A 266 -34.48 5.79 -15.24
CA SER A 266 -33.21 6.52 -15.32
C SER A 266 -32.69 6.86 -13.92
N ARG A 267 -33.53 7.36 -13.03
CA ARG A 267 -33.17 7.67 -11.63
C ARG A 267 -32.69 6.41 -10.89
N VAL A 268 -33.41 5.30 -11.05
CA VAL A 268 -33.02 4.00 -10.48
C VAL A 268 -31.67 3.54 -11.04
N ALA A 269 -31.48 3.60 -12.35
CA ALA A 269 -30.22 3.22 -12.98
C ALA A 269 -29.04 4.10 -12.51
N ILE A 270 -29.24 5.40 -12.39
CA ILE A 270 -28.24 6.35 -11.87
C ILE A 270 -27.90 6.03 -10.41
N ALA A 271 -28.90 5.85 -9.55
CA ALA A 271 -28.69 5.54 -8.14
C ALA A 271 -27.94 4.20 -7.97
N ARG A 272 -28.30 3.18 -8.77
CA ARG A 272 -27.58 1.90 -8.82
C ARG A 272 -26.14 2.05 -9.27
N ASN A 273 -25.88 2.83 -10.31
CA ASN A 273 -24.53 3.06 -10.81
C ASN A 273 -23.68 3.83 -9.80
N ASN A 274 -24.24 4.82 -9.10
CA ASN A 274 -23.56 5.52 -8.02
C ASN A 274 -23.18 4.58 -6.87
N LEU A 275 -24.07 3.65 -6.50
CA LEU A 275 -23.78 2.61 -5.51
C LEU A 275 -22.65 1.69 -5.99
N LEU A 276 -22.73 1.14 -7.20
CA LEU A 276 -21.68 0.30 -7.77
C LEU A 276 -20.33 1.02 -7.88
N TYR A 277 -20.36 2.32 -8.17
CA TYR A 277 -19.18 3.15 -8.21
C TYR A 277 -18.55 3.32 -6.82
N SER A 278 -19.35 3.55 -5.76
CA SER A 278 -18.86 3.58 -4.38
C SER A 278 -18.40 2.21 -3.87
N ILE A 279 -19.01 1.12 -4.33
CA ILE A 279 -18.54 -0.24 -4.04
C ILE A 279 -17.14 -0.46 -4.64
N SER A 280 -16.95 -0.03 -5.89
CA SER A 280 -15.67 -0.15 -6.60
C SER A 280 -14.58 0.70 -5.94
N GLY A 281 -14.95 1.88 -5.43
CA GLY A 281 -14.10 2.75 -4.63
C GLY A 281 -12.70 2.94 -5.21
N ALA A 282 -11.66 2.58 -4.46
CA ALA A 282 -10.26 2.73 -4.87
C ALA A 282 -9.93 2.02 -6.20
N SER A 283 -10.67 0.98 -6.57
CA SER A 283 -10.51 0.24 -7.84
C SER A 283 -10.81 1.13 -9.04
N ASN A 284 -11.67 2.14 -8.90
CA ASN A 284 -11.91 3.14 -9.95
C ASN A 284 -10.62 3.89 -10.31
N ILE A 285 -9.73 4.16 -9.33
CA ILE A 285 -8.43 4.81 -9.59
C ILE A 285 -7.53 3.88 -10.39
N ILE A 286 -7.49 2.59 -10.03
CA ILE A 286 -6.66 1.60 -10.72
C ILE A 286 -7.18 1.34 -12.13
N GLU A 287 -8.50 1.35 -12.32
CA GLU A 287 -9.13 1.28 -13.64
C GLU A 287 -8.80 2.51 -14.50
N ALA A 288 -8.88 3.72 -13.94
CA ALA A 288 -8.47 4.94 -14.65
C ALA A 288 -6.97 4.92 -15.00
N LEU A 289 -6.14 4.40 -14.10
CA LEU A 289 -4.70 4.22 -14.31
C LEU A 289 -4.42 3.22 -15.45
N SER A 290 -5.07 2.04 -15.46
CA SER A 290 -4.85 1.02 -16.50
C SER A 290 -5.33 1.46 -17.88
N LYS A 291 -6.36 2.31 -17.93
CA LYS A 291 -6.84 2.95 -19.18
C LYS A 291 -5.93 4.08 -19.67
N THR A 292 -5.04 4.61 -18.82
CA THR A 292 -4.11 5.67 -19.22
C THR A 292 -2.98 5.08 -20.05
N THR A 293 -2.94 5.43 -21.34
CA THR A 293 -2.05 4.80 -22.31
C THR A 293 -0.57 4.95 -21.93
N ASN A 294 0.11 3.82 -21.74
CA ASN A 294 1.56 3.73 -21.51
C ASN A 294 2.11 4.56 -20.33
N LEU A 295 1.29 4.87 -19.32
CA LEU A 295 1.76 5.58 -18.13
C LEU A 295 2.63 4.64 -17.27
N PRO A 296 3.92 4.96 -17.03
CA PRO A 296 4.78 4.07 -16.24
C PRO A 296 4.35 4.03 -14.76
N ILE A 297 4.32 2.82 -14.20
CA ILE A 297 4.08 2.56 -12.78
C ILE A 297 5.41 2.17 -12.14
N VAL A 298 5.86 2.98 -11.18
CA VAL A 298 7.12 2.82 -10.47
C VAL A 298 6.87 2.28 -9.07
N LEU A 299 7.52 1.18 -8.74
CA LEU A 299 7.42 0.56 -7.42
C LEU A 299 8.82 0.20 -6.87
N HIS A 300 8.90 -0.30 -5.64
CA HIS A 300 10.15 -0.70 -5.01
C HIS A 300 10.05 -2.12 -4.44
N ASN A 301 10.84 -3.07 -4.96
CA ASN A 301 10.82 -4.46 -4.49
C ASN A 301 9.39 -5.07 -4.55
N SER A 302 8.78 -4.91 -5.72
CA SER A 302 7.34 -4.81 -5.96
C SER A 302 6.60 -6.12 -6.24
N SER A 303 7.23 -7.27 -6.01
CA SER A 303 6.61 -8.57 -6.30
C SER A 303 5.28 -8.78 -5.56
N LEU A 304 5.16 -8.30 -4.32
CA LEU A 304 3.89 -8.34 -3.57
C LEU A 304 2.93 -7.26 -4.04
N ASP A 305 3.39 -6.02 -4.18
CA ASP A 305 2.57 -4.87 -4.56
C ASP A 305 1.84 -5.08 -5.90
N ILE A 306 2.52 -5.66 -6.89
CA ILE A 306 1.93 -5.96 -8.19
C ILE A 306 0.82 -7.02 -8.08
N PHE A 307 1.01 -8.01 -7.21
CA PHE A 307 0.01 -9.03 -6.97
C PHE A 307 -1.19 -8.49 -6.18
N TYR A 308 -0.98 -7.58 -5.22
CA TYR A 308 -2.06 -6.84 -4.57
C TYR A 308 -2.83 -5.97 -5.57
N LEU A 309 -2.10 -5.22 -6.41
CA LEU A 309 -2.67 -4.36 -7.43
C LEU A 309 -3.59 -5.14 -8.37
N TYR A 310 -3.19 -6.34 -8.78
CA TYR A 310 -4.01 -7.20 -9.64
C TYR A 310 -5.17 -7.87 -8.87
N GLU A 311 -4.88 -8.62 -7.80
CA GLU A 311 -5.86 -9.44 -7.07
C GLU A 311 -7.07 -8.63 -6.57
N TYR A 312 -6.82 -7.44 -6.05
CA TYR A 312 -7.83 -6.69 -5.30
C TYR A 312 -8.51 -5.57 -6.08
N PHE A 313 -7.91 -5.10 -7.17
CA PHE A 313 -8.42 -3.95 -7.93
C PHE A 313 -8.68 -4.25 -9.40
N VAL A 314 -8.25 -5.40 -9.92
CA VAL A 314 -8.42 -5.77 -11.32
C VAL A 314 -9.24 -7.06 -11.42
N GLU A 315 -8.64 -8.19 -11.06
CA GLU A 315 -9.23 -9.52 -11.19
C GLU A 315 -8.46 -10.49 -10.28
N PRO A 316 -9.06 -11.60 -9.82
CA PRO A 316 -8.31 -12.60 -9.07
C PRO A 316 -7.09 -13.15 -9.81
N LEU A 317 -5.99 -13.29 -9.09
CA LEU A 317 -4.73 -13.82 -9.58
C LEU A 317 -4.94 -15.25 -10.11
N PRO A 318 -4.53 -15.53 -11.37
CA PRO A 318 -4.60 -16.87 -11.96
C PRO A 318 -3.80 -17.90 -11.17
N MET A 319 -4.20 -19.18 -11.23
CA MET A 319 -3.42 -20.25 -10.59
C MET A 319 -2.10 -20.54 -11.32
N VAL A 320 -2.04 -20.22 -12.62
CA VAL A 320 -0.88 -20.47 -13.48
C VAL A 320 -0.02 -19.21 -13.55
N TYR A 321 1.26 -19.36 -13.21
CA TYR A 321 2.24 -18.27 -13.16
C TYR A 321 2.38 -17.52 -14.50
N GLU A 322 2.55 -18.26 -15.60
CA GLU A 322 2.66 -17.66 -16.93
C GLU A 322 1.42 -16.85 -17.33
N THR A 323 0.23 -17.33 -16.99
CA THR A 323 -1.02 -16.60 -17.23
C THR A 323 -1.05 -15.31 -16.41
N ALA A 324 -0.64 -15.37 -15.13
CA ALA A 324 -0.57 -14.19 -14.27
C ALA A 324 0.39 -13.12 -14.83
N LYS A 325 1.59 -13.52 -15.29
CA LYS A 325 2.54 -12.61 -15.94
C LYS A 325 1.90 -11.90 -17.14
N ARG A 326 1.28 -12.66 -18.04
CA ARG A 326 0.65 -12.12 -19.25
C ARG A 326 -0.48 -11.14 -18.93
N TYR A 327 -1.33 -11.48 -17.96
CA TYR A 327 -2.46 -10.61 -17.59
C TYR A 327 -2.00 -9.34 -16.88
N ILE A 328 -1.06 -9.44 -15.94
CA ILE A 328 -0.47 -8.27 -15.28
C ILE A 328 0.20 -7.36 -16.32
N ASN A 329 0.99 -7.92 -17.24
CA ASN A 329 1.65 -7.16 -18.29
C ASN A 329 0.67 -6.50 -19.28
N PHE A 330 -0.45 -7.17 -19.56
CA PHE A 330 -1.50 -6.61 -20.41
C PHE A 330 -2.19 -5.43 -19.73
N THR A 331 -2.53 -5.57 -18.44
CA THR A 331 -3.18 -4.50 -17.65
C THR A 331 -2.24 -3.33 -17.37
N PHE A 332 -0.97 -3.62 -17.08
CA PHE A 332 0.04 -2.63 -16.71
C PHE A 332 1.30 -2.81 -17.57
N PRO A 333 1.31 -2.26 -18.81
CA PRO A 333 2.35 -2.56 -19.79
C PRO A 333 3.71 -1.93 -19.51
N SER A 334 3.82 -1.06 -18.50
CA SER A 334 5.08 -0.38 -18.16
C SER A 334 5.27 -0.29 -16.64
N ILE A 335 5.67 -1.39 -16.01
CA ILE A 335 6.07 -1.42 -14.61
C ILE A 335 7.59 -1.29 -14.49
N ILE A 336 8.07 -0.48 -13.54
CA ILE A 336 9.50 -0.29 -13.27
C ILE A 336 9.76 -0.51 -11.77
N ASP A 337 10.67 -1.43 -11.46
CA ASP A 337 11.09 -1.65 -10.08
C ASP A 337 12.41 -0.92 -9.78
N THR A 338 12.37 -0.01 -8.81
CA THR A 338 13.52 0.80 -8.42
C THR A 338 14.63 -0.01 -7.75
N LYS A 339 14.30 -1.11 -7.05
CA LYS A 339 15.33 -1.99 -6.49
C LYS A 339 16.07 -2.68 -7.60
N PHE A 340 15.37 -3.23 -8.60
CA PHE A 340 16.00 -3.83 -9.78
C PHE A 340 16.85 -2.82 -10.56
N LEU A 341 16.32 -1.62 -10.80
CA LEU A 341 17.06 -0.53 -11.45
C LEU A 341 18.34 -0.17 -10.67
N SER A 342 18.27 -0.11 -9.34
CA SER A 342 19.44 0.18 -8.51
C SER A 342 20.52 -0.91 -8.57
N MET A 343 20.13 -2.18 -8.70
CA MET A 343 21.06 -3.30 -8.90
C MET A 343 21.77 -3.20 -10.24
N ILE A 344 21.08 -2.80 -11.32
CA ILE A 344 21.72 -2.57 -12.62
C ILE A 344 22.69 -1.38 -12.56
N CYS A 345 22.36 -0.37 -11.76
CA CYS A 345 23.22 0.81 -11.55
C CYS A 345 24.36 0.56 -10.55
N SER A 346 24.60 -0.68 -10.08
CA SER A 346 25.62 -1.00 -9.07
C SER A 346 27.00 -0.43 -9.39
N SER A 347 27.36 -0.41 -10.68
CA SER A 347 28.63 0.13 -11.18
C SER A 347 28.86 1.60 -10.83
N VAL A 348 27.80 2.40 -10.78
CA VAL A 348 27.84 3.82 -10.42
C VAL A 348 28.19 4.01 -8.94
N PHE A 349 27.75 3.08 -8.10
CA PHE A 349 27.93 3.16 -6.65
C PHE A 349 29.27 2.59 -6.16
N LYS A 350 30.06 1.96 -7.03
CA LYS A 350 31.31 1.25 -6.68
C LYS A 350 32.31 2.08 -5.86
N ASN A 351 32.48 3.36 -6.19
CA ASN A 351 33.44 4.24 -5.51
C ASN A 351 32.90 4.82 -4.19
N ASP A 352 31.60 4.66 -3.91
CA ASP A 352 30.92 5.10 -2.69
C ASP A 352 30.36 3.90 -1.90
N CYS A 353 30.90 2.69 -2.10
CA CYS A 353 30.46 1.43 -1.47
C CYS A 353 30.34 1.50 0.07
N HIS A 354 31.14 2.34 0.72
CA HIS A 354 31.10 2.58 2.16
C HIS A 354 29.87 3.40 2.62
N ARG A 355 29.10 3.99 1.69
CA ARG A 355 27.95 4.88 1.94
C ARG A 355 26.61 4.27 1.56
N LEU A 356 26.58 3.39 0.56
CA LEU A 356 25.39 2.64 0.17
C LEU A 356 25.39 1.28 0.89
N HIS A 357 24.66 1.21 2.00
CA HIS A 357 24.60 0.02 2.86
C HIS A 357 23.61 -1.07 2.38
N GLY A 358 22.95 -0.85 1.23
CA GLY A 358 21.99 -1.78 0.64
C GLY A 358 21.06 -1.07 -0.35
N TYR A 359 20.24 -1.85 -1.04
CA TYR A 359 19.27 -1.37 -2.03
C TYR A 359 17.86 -1.20 -1.49
N ASP A 360 17.66 -1.28 -0.17
CA ASP A 360 16.36 -0.92 0.43
C ASP A 360 16.10 0.58 0.24
N LEU A 361 14.82 0.94 0.09
CA LEU A 361 14.37 2.30 -0.16
C LEU A 361 14.98 3.34 0.80
N LYS A 362 15.02 3.01 2.10
CA LYS A 362 15.62 3.86 3.14
C LYS A 362 17.10 4.15 2.90
N TYR A 363 17.86 3.14 2.49
CA TYR A 363 19.30 3.29 2.23
C TYR A 363 19.54 4.08 0.95
N LEU A 364 18.77 3.81 -0.11
CA LEU A 364 18.82 4.58 -1.35
C LEU A 364 18.47 6.06 -1.13
N LYS A 365 17.39 6.34 -0.40
CA LYS A 365 16.98 7.72 -0.07
C LYS A 365 18.05 8.43 0.75
N LYS A 366 18.56 7.80 1.81
CA LYS A 366 19.65 8.37 2.62
C LYS A 366 20.91 8.64 1.80
N TYR A 367 21.25 7.73 0.89
CA TYR A 367 22.39 7.88 0.00
C TYR A 367 22.25 9.13 -0.87
N PHE A 368 21.11 9.28 -1.54
CA PHE A 368 20.88 10.43 -2.42
C PHE A 368 20.70 11.78 -1.67
N ASP A 369 20.25 11.75 -0.41
CA ASP A 369 20.06 12.97 0.39
C ASP A 369 21.34 13.47 1.07
N SER A 370 22.38 12.63 1.19
CA SER A 370 23.57 13.00 1.95
C SER A 370 24.33 14.17 1.30
N LYS A 371 24.71 15.20 2.07
CA LYS A 371 25.41 16.39 1.56
C LYS A 371 26.77 16.12 0.89
N ASN A 372 27.30 14.90 1.08
CA ASN A 372 28.59 14.44 0.56
C ASN A 372 28.46 13.32 -0.49
N SER A 373 27.25 12.84 -0.80
CA SER A 373 27.04 11.94 -1.95
C SER A 373 27.25 12.71 -3.25
N LEU A 374 27.31 11.95 -4.35
CA LEU A 374 27.59 12.33 -5.74
C LEU A 374 27.13 13.74 -6.18
N ASN A 375 26.08 14.30 -5.56
CA ASN A 375 25.58 15.68 -5.67
C ASN A 375 26.62 16.81 -5.53
N LYS A 376 27.79 16.60 -4.92
CA LYS A 376 28.83 17.65 -4.81
C LYS A 376 30.21 17.36 -5.41
N LYS A 377 30.57 16.11 -5.66
CA LYS A 377 31.93 15.74 -6.13
C LYS A 377 32.00 15.29 -7.58
N ILE A 378 30.88 14.86 -8.18
CA ILE A 378 30.79 14.68 -9.61
C ILE A 378 30.04 15.89 -10.13
N SER A 379 30.74 16.79 -10.80
CA SER A 379 30.15 17.95 -11.47
C SER A 379 29.08 17.54 -12.50
N GLY A 380 29.02 16.26 -12.89
CA GLY A 380 27.96 15.60 -13.67
C GLY A 380 26.82 14.91 -12.92
N LEU A 381 26.89 14.79 -11.59
CA LEU A 381 25.81 14.37 -10.70
C LEU A 381 25.39 15.50 -9.76
N SER A 382 25.51 16.76 -10.20
CA SER A 382 24.35 17.65 -10.04
C SER A 382 23.17 17.03 -10.81
N LEU A 383 22.79 15.80 -10.42
CA LEU A 383 21.58 15.10 -10.71
C LEU A 383 20.56 16.16 -10.42
N MET A 384 20.07 16.76 -11.51
CA MET A 384 18.81 17.42 -11.66
C MET A 384 18.37 17.88 -10.27
N ASN A 385 18.66 19.14 -9.90
CA ASN A 385 17.94 19.77 -8.80
C ASN A 385 16.47 19.70 -9.23
N ILE A 386 15.87 18.53 -9.05
CA ILE A 386 14.49 18.22 -9.30
C ILE A 386 13.88 18.91 -8.13
N ASP A 387 13.55 20.17 -8.38
CA ASP A 387 12.71 20.92 -7.51
C ASP A 387 11.38 20.18 -7.53
N ILE A 388 11.24 19.31 -6.54
CA ILE A 388 10.00 18.62 -6.23
C ILE A 388 9.11 19.69 -5.63
N HIS A 389 8.25 20.25 -6.46
CA HIS A 389 7.21 21.15 -6.00
C HIS A 389 6.08 20.31 -5.44
N LEU A 390 6.10 20.07 -4.13
CA LEU A 390 4.94 19.51 -3.45
C LEU A 390 3.79 20.51 -3.56
N PHE A 391 2.73 20.13 -4.27
CA PHE A 391 1.55 20.96 -4.36
C PHE A 391 0.79 20.92 -3.02
N SER A 392 0.82 22.03 -2.28
CA SER A 392 0.12 22.24 -1.01
C SER A 392 -0.75 23.49 -1.14
N LYS A 393 -2.05 23.39 -0.80
CA LYS A 393 -2.94 24.55 -0.70
C LYS A 393 -2.66 25.44 0.53
N ILE A 394 -1.62 25.16 1.33
CA ILE A 394 -1.30 25.93 2.54
C ILE A 394 0.17 26.40 2.50
N SER A 395 0.34 27.67 2.90
CA SER A 395 1.54 28.50 2.91
C SER A 395 2.87 27.79 3.24
N ARG A 396 3.94 28.24 2.58
CA ARG A 396 5.34 27.82 2.72
C ARG A 396 5.87 28.04 4.15
N LYS A 397 5.56 27.16 5.09
CA LYS A 397 6.37 26.96 6.31
C LYS A 397 7.10 25.63 6.19
N LYS A 398 8.44 25.68 6.21
CA LYS A 398 9.33 24.52 6.30
C LYS A 398 9.12 23.83 7.65
N ILE A 399 8.10 22.99 7.76
CA ILE A 399 7.98 22.06 8.88
C ILE A 399 8.92 20.90 8.55
N LYS A 400 9.99 20.73 9.34
CA LYS A 400 10.81 19.50 9.32
C LYS A 400 9.99 18.37 9.92
N THR A 401 9.09 17.78 9.15
CA THR A 401 8.46 16.51 9.52
C THR A 401 9.47 15.39 9.27
N ALA A 402 9.75 14.57 10.28
CA ALA A 402 10.58 13.39 10.11
C ALA A 402 9.94 12.45 9.06
N THR A 403 10.73 11.97 8.10
CA THR A 403 10.29 10.91 7.16
C THR A 403 9.89 9.67 7.95
N LYS A 404 8.63 9.29 7.84
CA LYS A 404 8.06 8.09 8.46
C LYS A 404 8.01 6.99 7.40
N TYR A 405 8.99 6.09 7.43
CA TYR A 405 8.93 4.85 6.65
C TYR A 405 7.84 3.94 7.24
N HIS A 406 7.33 3.00 6.44
CA HIS A 406 6.13 2.20 6.76
C HIS A 406 4.86 3.03 6.73
N ASP A 407 4.79 3.88 5.71
CA ASP A 407 3.64 4.69 5.37
C ASP A 407 3.58 4.79 3.86
N ALA A 408 2.59 4.12 3.25
CA ALA A 408 2.54 3.92 1.80
C ALA A 408 2.57 5.24 1.03
N GLY A 409 1.92 6.29 1.55
CA GLY A 409 1.94 7.61 0.92
C GLY A 409 3.34 8.24 0.90
N ASN A 410 4.13 8.05 1.96
CA ASN A 410 5.51 8.53 2.01
C ASN A 410 6.44 7.63 1.19
N ASP A 411 6.26 6.31 1.26
CA ASP A 411 7.12 5.34 0.59
C ASP A 411 6.92 5.35 -0.94
N SER A 412 5.70 5.55 -1.45
CA SER A 412 5.44 5.80 -2.88
C SER A 412 6.09 7.10 -3.37
N MET A 413 6.01 8.18 -2.60
CA MET A 413 6.65 9.46 -2.93
C MET A 413 8.18 9.33 -2.99
N ILE A 414 8.78 8.69 -1.98
CA ILE A 414 10.22 8.43 -1.94
C ILE A 414 10.64 7.52 -3.10
N THR A 415 9.82 6.51 -3.42
CA THR A 415 10.06 5.59 -4.55
C THR A 415 10.17 6.34 -5.87
N GLY A 416 9.24 7.25 -6.16
CA GLY A 416 9.31 8.08 -7.37
C GLY A 416 10.50 9.04 -7.41
N GLU A 417 10.86 9.64 -6.27
CA GLU A 417 12.06 10.48 -6.15
C GLU A 417 13.36 9.68 -6.40
N VAL A 418 13.47 8.51 -5.78
CA VAL A 418 14.60 7.60 -5.95
C VAL A 418 14.69 7.11 -7.38
N PHE A 419 13.56 6.81 -8.03
CA PHE A 419 13.51 6.42 -9.43
C PHE A 419 14.13 7.46 -10.36
N LEU A 420 13.76 8.74 -10.25
CA LEU A 420 14.31 9.79 -11.12
C LEU A 420 15.84 9.91 -11.00
N ARG A 421 16.36 9.76 -9.77
CA ARG A 421 17.81 9.78 -9.52
C ARG A 421 18.49 8.54 -10.10
N LEU A 422 17.90 7.36 -9.90
CA LEU A 422 18.40 6.11 -10.45
C LEU A 422 18.36 6.07 -11.98
N ALA A 423 17.32 6.63 -12.59
CA ALA A 423 17.19 6.73 -14.04
C ALA A 423 18.36 7.51 -14.66
N SER A 424 18.72 8.62 -14.02
CA SER A 424 19.88 9.41 -14.41
C SER A 424 21.20 8.65 -14.19
N CYS A 425 21.34 7.94 -13.06
CA CYS A 425 22.50 7.06 -12.81
C CYS A 425 22.63 6.00 -13.91
N TYR A 426 21.52 5.41 -14.36
CA TYR A 426 21.52 4.42 -15.43
C TYR A 426 22.11 5.00 -16.72
N VAL A 427 21.62 6.16 -17.15
CA VAL A 427 22.14 6.81 -18.38
C VAL A 427 23.62 7.14 -18.25
N LEU A 428 24.05 7.65 -17.09
CA LEU A 428 25.47 7.93 -16.83
C LEU A 428 26.33 6.66 -16.89
N SER A 429 25.82 5.53 -16.39
CA SER A 429 26.52 4.25 -16.47
C SER A 429 26.74 3.82 -17.93
N ILE A 430 25.74 4.00 -18.79
CA ILE A 430 25.82 3.70 -20.22
C ILE A 430 26.83 4.62 -20.91
N GLN A 431 26.76 5.93 -20.63
CA GLN A 431 27.70 6.90 -21.21
C GLN A 431 29.14 6.62 -20.80
N SER A 432 29.38 6.29 -19.53
CA SER A 432 30.71 5.93 -19.03
C SER A 432 31.27 4.71 -19.75
N ASN A 433 30.44 3.67 -19.96
CA ASN A 433 30.85 2.48 -20.70
C ASN A 433 31.13 2.75 -22.18
N ILE A 434 30.31 3.58 -22.86
CA ILE A 434 30.50 3.89 -24.28
C ILE A 434 31.73 4.78 -24.50
N SER A 435 31.91 5.80 -23.65
CA SER A 435 33.01 6.77 -23.79
C SER A 435 34.33 6.29 -23.19
N ASN A 436 34.33 5.17 -22.45
CA ASN A 436 35.44 4.73 -21.60
C ASN A 436 35.95 5.82 -20.64
N MET A 437 35.09 6.78 -20.28
CA MET A 437 35.40 7.86 -19.35
C MET A 437 34.91 7.54 -17.95
N SER A 438 35.60 8.03 -16.93
CA SER A 438 35.11 7.93 -15.56
C SER A 438 33.81 8.72 -15.39
N ILE A 439 32.85 8.18 -14.63
CA ILE A 439 31.57 8.85 -14.33
C ILE A 439 31.80 10.26 -13.75
N SER A 440 32.90 10.47 -13.02
CA SER A 440 33.25 11.79 -12.45
C SER A 440 33.56 12.86 -13.50
N SER A 441 33.90 12.45 -14.72
CA SER A 441 34.31 13.32 -15.83
C SER A 441 33.21 13.61 -16.85
N LEU A 442 32.05 12.95 -16.73
CA LEU A 442 30.90 13.18 -17.60
C LEU A 442 30.17 14.47 -17.22
N LYS A 443 29.68 15.21 -18.23
CA LYS A 443 28.85 16.39 -18.02
C LYS A 443 27.39 15.98 -17.75
N PRO A 444 26.68 16.69 -16.86
CA PRO A 444 25.27 16.40 -16.62
C PRO A 444 24.46 16.82 -17.84
N LEU A 445 23.57 15.95 -18.29
CA LEU A 445 22.57 16.27 -19.30
C LEU A 445 21.20 16.28 -18.60
N ASN A 446 20.45 17.36 -18.77
CA ASN A 446 19.05 17.40 -18.35
C ASN A 446 18.24 16.63 -19.38
N TYR A 447 18.11 15.33 -19.15
CA TYR A 447 17.27 14.48 -19.99
C TYR A 447 15.81 14.71 -19.67
N ARG A 448 15.00 14.87 -20.72
CA ARG A 448 13.56 14.79 -20.55
C ARG A 448 13.21 13.38 -20.08
N PHE A 449 12.10 13.25 -19.36
CA PHE A 449 11.61 11.94 -18.92
C PHE A 449 11.49 10.94 -20.08
N ARG A 450 11.01 11.41 -21.23
CA ARG A 450 10.88 10.60 -22.44
C ARG A 450 12.21 10.01 -22.89
N ASP A 451 13.30 10.77 -22.79
CA ASP A 451 14.65 10.33 -23.21
C ASP A 451 15.20 9.30 -22.23
N LEU A 452 15.04 9.55 -20.91
CA LEU A 452 15.38 8.57 -19.87
C LEU A 452 14.66 7.24 -20.13
N MET A 453 13.35 7.30 -20.37
CA MET A 453 12.54 6.12 -20.66
C MET A 453 12.95 5.43 -21.95
N TYR A 454 13.23 6.17 -23.02
CA TYR A 454 13.68 5.60 -24.29
C TYR A 454 14.95 4.76 -24.11
N ILE A 455 15.91 5.26 -23.33
CA ILE A 455 17.18 4.59 -23.07
C ILE A 455 17.00 3.38 -22.12
N MET A 456 16.22 3.55 -21.05
CA MET A 456 16.12 2.54 -19.99
C MET A 456 15.16 1.40 -20.31
N ARG A 457 14.09 1.67 -21.05
CA ARG A 457 12.93 0.78 -21.20
C ARG A 457 13.29 -0.68 -21.53
N PRO A 458 14.17 -0.98 -22.53
CA PRO A 458 14.51 -2.38 -22.86
C PRO A 458 15.15 -3.14 -21.70
N ALA A 459 15.87 -2.43 -20.83
CA ALA A 459 16.62 -3.02 -19.74
C ALA A 459 15.80 -3.20 -18.47
N VAL A 460 14.77 -2.38 -18.21
CA VAL A 460 14.15 -2.29 -16.87
C VAL A 460 12.65 -2.50 -16.81
N VAL A 461 11.92 -2.26 -17.91
CA VAL A 461 10.46 -2.37 -17.89
C VAL A 461 10.05 -3.84 -17.74
N ASN A 462 9.07 -4.07 -16.88
CA ASN A 462 8.41 -5.36 -16.61
C ASN A 462 9.35 -6.45 -16.07
N LYS A 463 10.48 -6.04 -15.47
CA LYS A 463 11.44 -6.93 -14.78
C LYS A 463 11.38 -6.70 -13.28
N ILE A 464 10.81 -7.67 -12.57
CA ILE A 464 10.47 -7.56 -11.14
C ILE A 464 11.41 -8.45 -10.34
N PRO A 465 12.18 -7.93 -9.37
CA PRO A 465 13.19 -8.70 -8.67
C PRO A 465 12.56 -9.84 -7.85
N LEU A 466 13.16 -11.04 -7.96
CA LEU A 466 12.77 -12.20 -7.16
C LEU A 466 13.84 -12.44 -6.09
N ALA A 467 13.48 -12.13 -4.85
CA ALA A 467 14.43 -12.18 -3.75
C ALA A 467 14.94 -13.61 -3.49
N PHE A 468 16.27 -13.78 -3.42
CA PHE A 468 16.94 -14.98 -2.91
C PHE A 468 16.68 -16.31 -3.64
N ILE A 469 16.31 -16.33 -4.91
CA ILE A 469 16.28 -17.56 -5.73
C ILE A 469 17.23 -17.49 -6.92
N SER A 470 17.49 -18.63 -7.57
CA SER A 470 18.36 -18.77 -8.76
C SER A 470 17.94 -17.92 -9.95
N THR A 471 16.64 -17.66 -10.10
CA THR A 471 16.12 -16.70 -11.07
C THR A 471 16.13 -15.28 -10.48
N PRO A 472 16.89 -14.32 -11.02
CA PRO A 472 17.07 -13.00 -10.40
C PRO A 472 15.83 -12.10 -10.45
N PHE A 473 15.00 -12.25 -11.48
CA PHE A 473 13.79 -11.45 -11.66
C PHE A 473 12.75 -12.20 -12.47
N MET A 474 11.49 -11.85 -12.26
CA MET A 474 10.35 -12.21 -13.08
C MET A 474 10.27 -11.25 -14.27
N ASN A 475 10.11 -11.79 -15.48
CA ASN A 475 9.90 -10.98 -16.69
C ASN A 475 8.43 -11.05 -17.11
N LEU A 476 7.62 -10.06 -16.73
CA LEU A 476 6.17 -10.09 -16.98
C LEU A 476 5.84 -10.13 -18.49
N ALA A 477 6.71 -9.56 -19.33
CA ALA A 477 6.52 -9.48 -20.77
C ALA A 477 7.00 -10.72 -21.55
N GLY A 478 7.62 -11.70 -20.88
CA GLY A 478 8.20 -12.84 -21.59
C GLY A 478 8.75 -13.93 -20.69
N GLN A 479 9.80 -14.61 -21.19
CA GLN A 479 10.47 -15.66 -20.45
C GLN A 479 11.33 -15.08 -19.33
N ASP A 480 11.32 -15.77 -18.19
CA ASP A 480 12.20 -15.46 -17.09
C ASP A 480 13.65 -15.77 -17.49
N PRO A 481 14.65 -15.06 -16.94
CA PRO A 481 16.05 -15.36 -17.16
C PRO A 481 16.41 -16.76 -16.66
N GLU A 482 17.40 -17.38 -17.30
CA GLU A 482 17.92 -18.68 -16.89
C GLU A 482 18.40 -18.66 -15.43
N PRO A 483 18.09 -19.70 -14.64
CA PRO A 483 18.62 -19.86 -13.30
C PRO A 483 20.15 -19.92 -13.30
N PHE A 484 20.79 -19.31 -12.29
CA PHE A 484 22.24 -19.44 -12.09
C PHE A 484 22.57 -20.10 -10.75
N GLU A 485 23.74 -20.74 -10.66
CA GLU A 485 24.22 -21.34 -9.42
C GLU A 485 24.53 -20.26 -8.38
N LEU A 486 24.04 -20.48 -7.16
CA LEU A 486 24.02 -19.49 -6.11
C LEU A 486 24.56 -20.04 -4.79
N TYR A 487 25.36 -19.21 -4.14
CA TYR A 487 25.60 -19.33 -2.72
C TYR A 487 24.75 -18.34 -1.94
N HIS A 488 24.16 -18.85 -0.87
CA HIS A 488 23.52 -18.04 0.16
C HIS A 488 24.44 -17.96 1.37
N ILE A 489 25.03 -16.79 1.56
CA ILE A 489 26.01 -16.56 2.60
C ILE A 489 25.33 -15.95 3.81
N LEU A 490 25.47 -16.63 4.94
CA LEU A 490 25.10 -16.13 6.25
C LEU A 490 26.36 -15.63 6.95
N LEU A 491 26.57 -14.32 6.91
CA LEU A 491 27.65 -13.67 7.62
C LEU A 491 27.23 -13.39 9.06
N ARG A 492 27.92 -14.00 10.02
CA ARG A 492 27.64 -13.88 11.45
C ARG A 492 28.77 -13.21 12.19
N LYS A 493 28.42 -12.34 13.15
CA LYS A 493 29.36 -11.81 14.13
C LYS A 493 29.13 -12.44 15.50
N LYS A 494 30.17 -13.03 16.06
CA LYS A 494 30.23 -13.52 17.45
C LYS A 494 30.67 -12.40 18.41
N ARG A 495 30.08 -12.36 19.61
CA ARG A 495 30.63 -11.62 20.77
C ARG A 495 30.73 -12.58 21.93
N PHE A 496 31.86 -12.49 22.61
CA PHE A 496 32.11 -13.17 23.87
C PHE A 496 31.84 -12.18 25.02
N HIS A 497 31.14 -12.64 26.04
CA HIS A 497 31.07 -11.94 27.33
C HIS A 497 31.34 -12.93 28.46
N PHE A 498 32.01 -12.42 29.49
CA PHE A 498 32.23 -13.16 30.72
C PHE A 498 31.02 -12.97 31.63
N ASP A 499 30.47 -14.07 32.12
CA ASP A 499 29.39 -14.02 33.09
C ASP A 499 29.95 -13.57 34.45
N GLY A 500 29.60 -12.35 34.87
CA GLY A 500 30.17 -11.68 36.04
C GLY A 500 29.83 -12.32 37.38
N VAL A 501 28.98 -13.36 37.39
CA VAL A 501 28.50 -14.00 38.61
C VAL A 501 29.32 -15.24 38.97
N ASN A 502 29.98 -15.92 38.02
CA ASN A 502 30.73 -17.17 38.28
C ASN A 502 32.06 -17.31 37.51
N GLY A 503 32.64 -16.22 37.00
CA GLY A 503 34.09 -16.09 36.70
C GLY A 503 34.74 -17.10 35.74
N SER A 504 34.01 -18.04 35.13
CA SER A 504 34.63 -19.17 34.40
C SER A 504 33.87 -19.61 33.14
N ASN A 505 32.64 -19.13 32.92
CA ASN A 505 31.87 -19.49 31.72
C ASN A 505 31.88 -18.36 30.68
N LEU A 506 32.46 -18.67 29.52
CA LEU A 506 32.48 -17.82 28.34
C LEU A 506 31.14 -17.95 27.60
N ILE A 507 30.27 -16.94 27.69
CA ILE A 507 28.98 -16.94 26.99
C ILE A 507 29.17 -16.41 25.57
N MET A 508 28.70 -17.18 24.60
CA MET A 508 28.78 -16.91 23.17
C MET A 508 27.45 -16.43 22.62
N ASN A 509 27.36 -15.16 22.22
CA ASN A 509 26.16 -14.59 21.60
C ASN A 509 26.42 -14.15 20.15
N TRP A 510 25.48 -14.44 19.26
CA TRP A 510 25.44 -13.90 17.90
C TRP A 510 24.84 -12.51 17.94
N ILE A 511 25.52 -11.51 17.37
CA ILE A 511 25.10 -10.10 17.51
C ILE A 511 24.65 -9.47 16.20
N LYS A 512 25.13 -9.97 15.06
CA LYS A 512 24.70 -9.53 13.74
C LYS A 512 24.67 -10.71 12.78
N ASN A 513 23.57 -10.82 12.04
CA ASN A 513 23.39 -11.74 10.93
C ASN A 513 23.11 -10.92 9.67
N GLN A 514 23.92 -11.10 8.64
CA GLN A 514 23.66 -10.56 7.32
C GLN A 514 23.54 -11.70 6.34
N PHE A 515 22.57 -11.55 5.45
CA PHE A 515 22.28 -12.53 4.43
C PHE A 515 22.65 -11.95 3.09
N LEU A 516 23.45 -12.73 2.39
CA LEU A 516 24.13 -12.34 1.19
C LEU A 516 23.79 -13.38 0.12
N LYS A 517 23.49 -12.92 -1.08
CA LYS A 517 23.36 -13.78 -2.25
C LYS A 517 24.52 -13.44 -3.18
N ILE A 518 25.18 -14.45 -3.72
CA ILE A 518 26.26 -14.29 -4.70
C ILE A 518 26.26 -15.50 -5.64
N SER A 519 26.61 -15.30 -6.91
CA SER A 519 26.84 -16.44 -7.81
C SER A 519 28.00 -17.29 -7.29
N LYS A 520 27.98 -18.58 -7.65
CA LYS A 520 29.05 -19.49 -7.30
C LYS A 520 30.41 -19.05 -7.85
N ASP A 521 30.46 -18.66 -9.11
CA ASP A 521 31.68 -18.17 -9.77
C ASP A 521 32.25 -16.90 -9.09
N ASP A 522 31.37 -15.98 -8.70
CA ASP A 522 31.79 -14.75 -8.01
C ASP A 522 32.24 -15.00 -6.58
N PHE A 523 31.69 -16.01 -5.91
CA PHE A 523 32.10 -16.38 -4.57
C PHE A 523 33.52 -16.89 -4.53
N ASP A 524 33.95 -17.70 -5.51
CA ASP A 524 35.31 -18.24 -5.52
C ASP A 524 36.34 -17.11 -5.58
N MET A 525 36.11 -16.10 -6.41
CA MET A 525 36.94 -14.90 -6.47
C MET A 525 36.94 -14.14 -5.13
N VAL A 526 35.77 -13.95 -4.50
CA VAL A 526 35.67 -13.27 -3.19
C VAL A 526 36.33 -14.06 -2.07
N ASN A 527 36.18 -15.39 -2.06
CA ASN A 527 36.75 -16.26 -1.06
C ASN A 527 38.28 -16.18 -1.08
N GLU A 528 38.89 -16.16 -2.25
CA GLU A 528 40.33 -15.93 -2.39
C GLU A 528 40.73 -14.53 -1.93
N GLN A 529 39.95 -13.50 -2.24
CA GLN A 529 40.21 -12.14 -1.77
C GLN A 529 40.11 -12.02 -0.23
N ILE A 530 39.11 -12.66 0.39
CA ILE A 530 38.96 -12.74 1.86
C ILE A 530 40.19 -13.41 2.48
N LYS A 531 40.62 -14.56 1.93
CA LYS A 531 41.80 -15.28 2.42
C LYS A 531 43.05 -14.42 2.31
N HIS A 532 43.25 -13.76 1.17
CA HIS A 532 44.41 -12.91 0.91
C HIS A 532 44.44 -11.67 1.82
N GLU A 533 43.39 -10.83 1.77
CA GLU A 533 43.38 -9.55 2.51
C GLU A 533 43.38 -9.76 4.04
N LEU A 534 42.66 -10.75 4.56
CA LEU A 534 42.69 -11.04 6.00
C LEU A 534 44.04 -11.63 6.44
N SER A 535 44.76 -12.35 5.58
CA SER A 535 46.11 -12.84 5.90
C SER A 535 47.12 -11.70 6.09
N MET A 536 46.91 -10.58 5.39
CA MET A 536 47.75 -9.38 5.48
C MET A 536 47.48 -8.55 6.75
N ILE A 537 46.30 -8.68 7.36
CA ILE A 537 45.92 -7.92 8.57
C ILE A 537 46.51 -8.55 9.85
N SER A 538 46.74 -9.88 9.89
CA SER A 538 47.48 -10.56 10.97
C SER A 538 47.70 -12.05 10.64
N MET A 539 48.87 -12.61 11.00
CA MET A 539 49.10 -14.06 10.96
C MET A 539 48.10 -14.85 11.82
N THR A 540 47.49 -14.24 12.84
CA THR A 540 46.44 -14.84 13.69
C THR A 540 45.01 -14.63 13.16
N ALA A 541 44.81 -13.91 12.04
CA ALA A 541 43.49 -13.64 11.49
C ALA A 541 42.76 -14.89 10.99
N LYS A 542 43.48 -15.94 10.57
CA LYS A 542 42.90 -17.25 10.22
C LYS A 542 42.12 -17.88 11.38
N ASN A 543 42.49 -17.57 12.63
CA ASN A 543 41.78 -18.05 13.82
C ASN A 543 40.63 -17.10 14.25
N LYS A 544 40.39 -16.02 13.49
CA LYS A 544 39.39 -14.98 13.80
C LYS A 544 38.17 -15.02 12.86
N TYR A 545 38.14 -15.92 11.87
CA TYR A 545 36.95 -16.23 11.10
C TYR A 545 36.90 -17.70 10.67
N GLU A 546 35.72 -18.19 10.34
CA GLU A 546 35.49 -19.57 9.90
C GLU A 546 34.48 -19.57 8.76
N ILE A 547 34.79 -20.23 7.65
CA ILE A 547 33.89 -20.40 6.50
C ILE A 547 33.42 -21.86 6.50
N LYS A 548 32.12 -22.09 6.68
CA LYS A 548 31.50 -23.43 6.61
C LYS A 548 30.58 -23.50 5.42
N ILE A 549 30.85 -24.42 4.51
CA ILE A 549 29.88 -24.83 3.50
C ILE A 549 28.96 -25.86 4.17
N LYS A 550 27.64 -25.63 4.16
CA LYS A 550 26.66 -26.55 4.74
C LYS A 550 26.46 -27.75 3.81
N GLU A 551 25.89 -28.82 4.36
CA GLU A 551 25.65 -30.10 3.66
C GLU A 551 24.77 -29.96 2.41
N ASP A 552 23.94 -28.93 2.34
CA ASP A 552 23.11 -28.63 1.16
C ASP A 552 23.89 -28.01 -0.01
N GLY A 553 25.21 -27.82 0.15
CA GLY A 553 26.14 -27.42 -0.91
C GLY A 553 26.02 -25.97 -1.36
N ASN A 554 24.90 -25.29 -1.11
CA ASN A 554 24.59 -23.94 -1.60
C ASN A 554 24.52 -22.88 -0.48
N ARG A 555 24.69 -23.26 0.79
CA ARG A 555 24.78 -22.30 1.90
C ARG A 555 26.17 -22.23 2.46
N ILE A 556 26.62 -21.01 2.68
CA ILE A 556 27.91 -20.72 3.27
C ILE A 556 27.69 -19.92 4.54
N GLU A 557 28.24 -20.37 5.65
CA GLU A 557 28.22 -19.63 6.91
C GLU A 557 29.62 -19.04 7.13
N ILE A 558 29.72 -17.71 7.14
CA ILE A 558 30.97 -17.02 7.47
C ILE A 558 30.83 -16.48 8.87
N CYS A 559 31.56 -17.06 9.82
CA CYS A 559 31.58 -16.64 11.21
C CYS A 559 32.78 -15.75 11.46
N SER A 560 32.56 -14.54 11.94
CA SER A 560 33.61 -13.60 12.33
C SER A 560 33.67 -13.44 13.85
N LEU A 561 34.87 -13.50 14.43
CA LEU A 561 35.11 -13.48 15.88
C LEU A 561 35.47 -12.08 16.40
N SER A 562 35.73 -11.11 15.51
CA SER A 562 36.02 -9.72 15.88
C SER A 562 35.26 -8.73 14.98
N HIS A 563 35.08 -7.50 15.47
CA HIS A 563 34.38 -6.45 14.72
C HIS A 563 35.15 -6.04 13.46
N ASP A 564 36.47 -5.95 13.53
CA ASP A 564 37.29 -5.46 12.42
C ASP A 564 37.30 -6.48 11.28
N VAL A 565 37.45 -7.77 11.60
CA VAL A 565 37.33 -8.85 10.60
C VAL A 565 35.92 -8.89 9.98
N HIS A 566 34.88 -8.72 10.79
CA HIS A 566 33.50 -8.66 10.26
C HIS A 566 33.31 -7.49 9.29
N SER A 567 33.82 -6.31 9.65
CA SER A 567 33.70 -5.10 8.85
C SER A 567 34.52 -5.20 7.56
N GLU A 568 35.69 -5.85 7.63
CA GLU A 568 36.55 -6.05 6.47
C GLU A 568 35.97 -7.07 5.49
N ILE A 569 35.42 -8.18 5.98
CA ILE A 569 34.70 -9.14 5.14
C ILE A 569 33.54 -8.42 4.43
N LEU A 570 32.79 -7.58 5.14
CA LEU A 570 31.75 -6.76 4.52
C LEU A 570 32.26 -5.80 3.47
N ARG A 571 33.43 -5.17 3.71
CA ARG A 571 34.08 -4.29 2.74
C ARG A 571 34.48 -5.05 1.48
N ILE A 572 35.05 -6.25 1.62
CA ILE A 572 35.44 -7.10 0.48
C ILE A 572 34.22 -7.49 -0.33
N PHE A 573 33.17 -7.99 0.32
CA PHE A 573 31.90 -8.29 -0.34
C PHE A 573 31.28 -7.07 -1.01
N GLY A 574 31.26 -5.91 -0.35
CA GLY A 574 30.74 -4.65 -0.89
C GLY A 574 31.59 -4.06 -2.03
N ASN A 575 32.87 -4.42 -2.12
CA ASN A 575 33.77 -4.05 -3.20
C ASN A 575 33.75 -5.03 -4.37
N ASN A 576 33.10 -6.20 -4.22
CA ASN A 576 32.99 -7.15 -5.31
C ASN A 576 32.27 -6.48 -6.49
N ARG A 577 32.88 -6.57 -7.67
CA ARG A 577 32.37 -5.98 -8.91
C ARG A 577 31.18 -6.74 -9.49
N SER A 578 30.82 -7.88 -8.91
CA SER A 578 29.72 -8.71 -9.37
C SER A 578 28.36 -8.03 -9.24
N ASN A 579 27.55 -8.17 -10.30
CA ASN A 579 26.15 -7.75 -10.32
C ASN A 579 25.20 -8.77 -9.66
N THR A 580 25.72 -9.93 -9.22
CA THR A 580 24.92 -11.00 -8.58
C THR A 580 24.88 -10.88 -7.06
N PHE A 581 25.57 -9.88 -6.51
CA PHE A 581 25.73 -9.66 -5.09
C PHE A 581 24.61 -8.80 -4.48
N GLU A 582 23.86 -9.36 -3.53
CA GLU A 582 22.81 -8.66 -2.79
C GLU A 582 23.00 -8.81 -1.28
N ILE A 583 23.07 -7.69 -0.54
CA ILE A 583 23.07 -7.66 0.94
C ILE A 583 21.66 -7.37 1.43
N CYS A 584 21.17 -8.16 2.40
CA CYS A 584 19.93 -7.88 3.10
C CYS A 584 20.09 -7.97 4.61
N ASP A 585 19.43 -7.05 5.31
CA ASP A 585 19.31 -7.07 6.77
C ASP A 585 18.40 -8.22 7.25
N SER A 586 18.68 -8.68 8.47
CA SER A 586 18.21 -9.91 9.10
C SER A 586 16.70 -10.16 9.08
N CYS A 587 15.86 -9.11 9.10
CA CYS A 587 14.41 -9.26 9.25
C CYS A 587 13.68 -9.82 8.00
N LYS A 588 14.23 -9.64 6.79
CA LYS A 588 13.66 -10.18 5.53
C LYS A 588 14.18 -11.59 5.23
N ALA A 589 15.42 -11.89 5.61
CA ALA A 589 16.04 -13.18 5.35
C ALA A 589 15.74 -14.24 6.44
N PHE A 590 15.38 -13.84 7.68
CA PHE A 590 14.87 -14.79 8.68
C PHE A 590 13.60 -15.53 8.23
N ALA A 591 12.76 -14.90 7.39
CA ALA A 591 11.60 -15.53 6.77
C ALA A 591 11.96 -16.69 5.82
N ILE A 592 13.18 -16.67 5.28
CA ILE A 592 13.66 -17.62 4.26
C ILE A 592 14.63 -18.64 4.90
N TYR A 593 15.40 -18.22 5.91
CA TYR A 593 16.38 -19.05 6.61
C TYR A 593 15.87 -19.71 7.89
N GLY A 594 14.72 -19.30 8.43
CA GLY A 594 14.16 -19.83 9.68
C GLY A 594 13.90 -21.35 9.68
N ASN A 595 13.98 -22.02 8.53
CA ASN A 595 13.62 -23.43 8.35
C ASN A 595 14.80 -24.42 8.26
N THR A 596 16.06 -24.01 8.47
CA THR A 596 17.19 -24.97 8.53
C THR A 596 17.87 -25.10 9.88
N LEU A 597 17.37 -24.43 10.92
CA LEU A 597 17.78 -24.68 12.30
C LEU A 597 16.85 -25.72 12.93
N ASN A 598 16.70 -26.87 12.29
CA ASN A 598 16.21 -28.08 12.96
C ASN A 598 17.41 -28.79 13.61
N GLU A 599 18.01 -28.16 14.61
CA GLU A 599 18.63 -28.92 15.69
C GLU A 599 17.71 -28.80 16.91
N LYS A 600 17.01 -29.90 17.19
CA LYS A 600 16.27 -30.11 18.42
C LYS A 600 17.23 -29.91 19.61
N LYS A 601 17.00 -28.87 20.41
CA LYS A 601 17.06 -28.98 21.88
C LYS A 601 15.85 -28.27 22.47
N SER A 602 15.07 -29.06 23.21
CA SER A 602 13.82 -28.70 23.86
C SER A 602 13.96 -27.52 24.83
N PHE A 603 13.04 -26.55 24.74
CA PHE A 603 12.86 -25.55 25.80
C PHE A 603 11.48 -25.59 26.47
N PHE A 604 10.50 -26.33 25.93
CA PHE A 604 9.13 -26.41 26.50
C PHE A 604 8.77 -27.75 27.16
N GLY A 605 9.78 -28.57 27.50
CA GLY A 605 9.57 -29.90 28.09
C GLY A 605 9.32 -29.95 29.60
N SER A 606 9.34 -28.83 30.33
CA SER A 606 9.31 -28.89 31.81
C SER A 606 8.26 -28.02 32.51
N LEU A 607 7.27 -27.44 31.82
CA LEU A 607 6.31 -26.56 32.50
C LEU A 607 4.85 -27.03 32.58
N PHE A 608 4.45 -28.10 31.89
CA PHE A 608 3.06 -28.58 31.97
C PHE A 608 2.98 -30.11 31.96
N LYS A 609 3.54 -30.72 33.01
CA LYS A 609 3.06 -32.01 33.52
C LYS A 609 2.42 -31.75 34.87
N ASN A 610 1.10 -31.55 34.86
CA ASN A 610 0.12 -32.11 35.78
C ASN A 610 -1.13 -31.23 35.86
N ASN A 611 -2.26 -31.92 35.86
CA ASN A 611 -3.62 -31.53 36.24
C ASN A 611 -4.55 -31.02 35.13
N SER A 612 -5.36 -31.99 34.72
CA SER A 612 -6.68 -31.97 34.11
C SER A 612 -7.72 -31.08 34.81
N LEU A 613 -8.54 -30.35 34.04
CA LEU A 613 -10.00 -30.49 33.89
C LEU A 613 -10.61 -29.18 33.32
N GLY A 614 -11.49 -29.31 32.32
CA GLY A 614 -12.73 -28.52 32.22
C GLY A 614 -12.72 -27.08 31.64
N ALA A 615 -13.39 -26.96 30.48
CA ALA A 615 -14.29 -25.86 30.07
C ALA A 615 -13.73 -24.47 29.61
N THR A 616 -13.96 -24.21 28.32
CA THR A 616 -14.48 -22.97 27.66
C THR A 616 -13.83 -21.59 27.87
N ALA A 617 -13.49 -20.99 26.71
CA ALA A 617 -13.64 -19.58 26.31
C ALA A 617 -12.64 -18.49 26.79
N TYR A 618 -12.23 -17.67 25.79
CA TYR A 618 -11.55 -16.37 25.86
C TYR A 618 -10.16 -16.27 26.51
N VAL A 619 -9.15 -15.89 25.71
CA VAL A 619 -8.38 -14.63 25.82
C VAL A 619 -7.30 -14.65 24.72
N ILE A 620 -7.52 -13.83 23.70
CA ILE A 620 -6.47 -13.29 22.82
C ILE A 620 -5.87 -12.11 23.58
N SER A 621 -4.57 -12.15 23.91
CA SER A 621 -3.78 -10.95 24.17
C SER A 621 -2.27 -11.25 24.14
N CYS A 622 -1.56 -10.50 23.31
CA CYS A 622 -0.13 -10.16 23.38
C CYS A 622 0.93 -11.28 23.17
N VAL A 623 1.46 -11.40 21.95
CA VAL A 623 2.89 -11.13 21.63
C VAL A 623 3.00 -10.77 20.12
N SER A 624 2.74 -9.51 19.77
CA SER A 624 3.11 -8.90 18.50
C SER A 624 3.86 -7.60 18.79
N LEU A 625 5.07 -7.74 19.32
CA LEU A 625 5.96 -6.61 19.61
C LEU A 625 7.24 -6.73 18.77
N ILE A 626 7.29 -5.98 17.68
CA ILE A 626 8.41 -5.14 17.17
C ILE A 626 7.95 -4.67 15.77
N ALA A 627 7.03 -3.69 15.77
CA ALA A 627 6.69 -2.82 14.64
C ALA A 627 5.71 -1.68 15.02
N GLY A 628 5.06 -1.75 16.20
CA GLY A 628 3.93 -0.87 16.55
C GLY A 628 4.14 0.19 17.64
N ILE A 629 5.34 0.76 17.83
CA ILE A 629 5.51 1.91 18.75
C ILE A 629 6.12 3.09 18.01
N SER A 630 5.28 3.85 17.30
CA SER A 630 5.53 5.26 16.92
C SER A 630 4.25 6.05 16.61
N ILE A 631 3.05 5.59 17.03
CA ILE A 631 1.79 6.29 16.69
C ILE A 631 1.00 6.78 17.92
N ILE A 632 1.28 6.34 19.15
CA ILE A 632 0.48 6.74 20.34
C ILE A 632 1.20 7.74 21.27
N ALA A 633 2.39 8.25 20.93
CA ALA A 633 3.14 9.18 21.79
C ALA A 633 3.00 10.67 21.40
N SER A 634 1.84 11.14 20.91
CA SER A 634 1.67 12.56 20.56
C SER A 634 0.33 13.20 20.95
N ILE A 635 -0.47 12.59 21.83
CA ILE A 635 -1.76 13.19 22.27
C ILE A 635 -1.90 13.41 23.79
N SER A 636 -1.04 12.89 24.67
CA SER A 636 -1.17 13.17 26.11
C SER A 636 0.09 13.82 26.69
N ASN A 637 0.22 15.13 26.54
CA ASN A 637 1.02 15.96 27.44
C ASN A 637 0.44 17.37 27.48
N ASN A 638 -0.70 17.48 28.13
CA ASN A 638 -1.12 18.64 28.87
C ASN A 638 -2.15 18.13 29.87
N TRP A 639 -1.76 18.03 31.13
CA TRP A 639 -2.54 18.35 32.33
C TRP A 639 -1.75 17.87 33.55
N SER A 640 -1.12 18.82 34.22
CA SER A 640 -0.58 18.67 35.56
C SER A 640 -1.74 18.54 36.56
N PRO A 641 -1.73 17.58 37.50
CA PRO A 641 -2.59 17.68 38.66
C PRO A 641 -1.90 18.58 39.70
N LEU A 642 -2.52 19.72 39.96
CA LEU A 642 -2.36 20.42 41.23
C LEU A 642 -2.73 19.45 42.36
N SER A 643 -1.81 19.33 43.32
CA SER A 643 -2.13 18.99 44.70
C SER A 643 -3.21 19.94 45.23
N ILE A 644 -4.15 19.43 46.03
CA ILE A 644 -4.35 19.81 47.45
C ILE A 644 -5.54 18.99 47.98
N LYS A 645 -5.47 18.72 49.30
CA LYS A 645 -6.55 18.26 50.17
C LYS A 645 -7.86 19.02 50.01
#